data_AF-T5AD03-F1
#
_entry.id   AF-T5AD03-F1
#
_cell.length_a   1.000
_cell.length_b   1.000
_cell.length_c   1.000
_cell.angle_alpha   90.00
_cell.angle_beta   90.00
_cell.angle_gamma   90.00
#
_symmetry.space_group_name_H-M   'P 1'
#
loop_
_entity.id
_entity.type
_entity.pdbx_description
1 polymer ?
#
loop_
_entity_poly.entity_id
_entity_poly.type
_entity_poly.pdbx_seq_one_letter_code
_entity_poly.pdbx_strand_id
1 'polypeptide(L)'
;MPKPRTKRALVREERKRKCHEQNEASRPEPKRSRTSRQDEEPVHHGDAGEKEFFGMLADEEQEYFRRADEMLELNDFPSPEDRDVFVHSVYREAQSKELKLASSQSCSRLMERLIQLSNTAQKKRLFEAFAGHFPSLVQHRFASHCCEALFLRSAGVVTQELAGFDGFVVDTKGKDVQEQAPEASMESLFLATLDELEGSLSFLMTDRFASHALRVLLLVLSGRPLQDASTKTLIKSRKKEHISVAGSAAADVQNQGLRAVPDSFTLAMAKIISDTTAELDATGLRVLAKHPIGNPTLQLLLELDMTLNKSDQKPDPDRPSLLQQLLPGAPQSLADGSSEASEFINGMMYDQIGSRLIEILATHCPGKMFKALNHNIFLPRIQGYVRNDISSYPAIKVLNRLSKDDLVEAVDKIVPTVPQLVSKTRFNVLKTLFERCAVRGASDEIKQLMRGLREGCGNQAADLVMTLCCLGDDKEKVKDVDQLARNQYAIQSHGAQLLTTLLSIPGPSKGVHEAILALPIDLVVRLATTSMPTVTLLTSALHTPSANSTFQKGVVSGLSAHVPELAVSQFGHNLINAIAEVPSKGKDLSVPCHMKEAVMQQLWPHEMELRNSWMGRSVWRTWKGDMWKTRRGDWKVWMNAAQEETQPGGARKERNAGDRPAVKETVKREKRKTEGEGNANEARPRSRGAQAEEIDKKKDKKKKKMEQGEGAAKEEVKDEADGEREKKKSKKKKTEAEADIEYDKETEKKRKKKRPTEVGEDIEHDKETEKERKKKKKRPTEVEEDIEHDKETEKERKKKKKRPTEVEEDGETEQKKDGNGKRERKSKREKKAKE
;
A
#
# COMPACT_ATOMS: atom_id res chain seq x y z
N MET A 1 64.74 0.11 9.24
CA MET A 1 63.96 -0.03 10.50
C MET A 1 62.60 0.66 10.34
N PRO A 2 61.46 0.01 10.65
CA PRO A 2 60.16 0.66 10.75
C PRO A 2 60.08 1.60 11.97
N LYS A 3 59.23 2.64 11.91
CA LYS A 3 59.04 3.60 13.01
C LYS A 3 58.19 3.01 14.15
N PRO A 4 58.45 3.36 15.43
CA PRO A 4 57.66 2.86 16.55
C PRO A 4 56.20 3.36 16.52
N ARG A 5 55.26 2.49 16.90
CA ARG A 5 53.82 2.83 17.00
C ARG A 5 53.57 3.85 18.12
N THR A 6 52.73 4.85 17.85
CA THR A 6 52.44 5.94 18.78
C THR A 6 51.43 5.56 19.87
N LYS A 7 51.49 6.22 21.03
CA LYS A 7 50.67 5.89 22.23
C LYS A 7 49.15 5.84 21.97
N ARG A 8 48.62 6.58 20.98
CA ARG A 8 47.19 6.52 20.59
C ARG A 8 46.73 5.16 20.06
N ALA A 9 47.63 4.33 19.51
CA ALA A 9 47.28 2.98 19.06
C ALA A 9 47.02 2.04 20.25
N LEU A 10 47.90 2.07 21.26
CA LEU A 10 47.83 1.20 22.44
C LEU A 10 46.56 1.45 23.27
N VAL A 11 46.18 2.73 23.47
CA VAL A 11 44.94 3.08 24.19
C VAL A 11 43.67 2.61 23.44
N ARG A 12 43.74 2.43 22.11
CA ARG A 12 42.62 1.92 21.29
C ARG A 12 42.53 0.38 21.31
N GLU A 13 43.65 -0.31 21.42
CA GLU A 13 43.73 -1.74 21.78
C GLU A 13 43.15 -2.00 23.19
N GLU A 14 43.61 -1.24 24.19
CA GLU A 14 43.22 -1.43 25.59
C GLU A 14 41.71 -1.23 25.82
N ARG A 15 41.11 -0.25 25.15
CA ARG A 15 39.65 -0.06 25.15
C ARG A 15 38.88 -1.19 24.45
N LYS A 16 39.45 -1.83 23.42
CA LYS A 16 38.83 -3.02 22.80
C LYS A 16 38.85 -4.22 23.75
N ARG A 17 39.96 -4.45 24.46
CA ARG A 17 40.09 -5.59 25.40
C ARG A 17 39.12 -5.47 26.58
N LYS A 18 39.05 -4.30 27.22
CA LYS A 18 38.10 -4.04 28.33
C LYS A 18 36.64 -4.15 27.93
N CYS A 19 36.31 -3.89 26.65
CA CYS A 19 34.96 -4.10 26.10
C CYS A 19 34.66 -5.59 25.82
N HIS A 20 35.68 -6.45 25.72
CA HIS A 20 35.52 -7.89 25.53
C HIS A 20 35.34 -8.58 26.90
N GLU A 21 36.19 -8.24 27.87
CA GLU A 21 36.18 -8.77 29.25
C GLU A 21 34.84 -8.51 29.96
N GLN A 22 34.20 -7.35 29.74
CA GLN A 22 32.88 -7.06 30.32
C GLN A 22 31.73 -7.89 29.73
N ASN A 23 31.90 -8.50 28.54
CA ASN A 23 30.86 -9.30 27.90
C ASN A 23 30.90 -10.79 28.30
N GLU A 24 32.00 -11.29 28.85
CA GLU A 24 32.08 -12.68 29.36
C GLU A 24 31.53 -12.83 30.79
N ALA A 25 31.51 -11.74 31.57
CA ALA A 25 31.19 -11.74 33.00
C ALA A 25 29.70 -11.92 33.37
N SER A 26 28.82 -12.23 32.41
CA SER A 26 27.36 -12.35 32.64
C SER A 26 26.72 -13.57 31.96
N ARG A 27 27.32 -14.76 32.16
CA ARG A 27 26.82 -16.04 31.62
C ARG A 27 26.16 -16.92 32.70
N PRO A 28 24.84 -17.18 32.64
CA PRO A 28 24.18 -18.14 33.54
C PRO A 28 24.51 -19.60 33.19
N GLU A 29 24.47 -20.49 34.18
CA GLU A 29 24.80 -21.92 34.04
C GLU A 29 23.81 -22.76 33.19
N PRO A 30 24.29 -23.87 32.58
CA PRO A 30 23.54 -24.62 31.58
C PRO A 30 22.47 -25.56 32.17
N LYS A 31 21.22 -25.08 32.28
CA LYS A 31 20.07 -25.94 32.63
C LYS A 31 19.51 -26.72 31.44
N ARG A 32 20.10 -27.92 31.24
CA ARG A 32 19.67 -29.05 30.38
C ARG A 32 19.46 -28.70 28.91
N SER A 33 20.09 -29.50 28.04
CA SER A 33 19.74 -29.56 26.62
C SER A 33 18.23 -29.71 26.45
N ARG A 34 17.59 -28.69 25.86
CA ARG A 34 16.42 -28.93 25.04
C ARG A 34 16.97 -29.41 23.71
N THR A 35 16.79 -30.70 23.42
CA THR A 35 16.90 -31.23 22.07
C THR A 35 16.20 -30.25 21.13
N SER A 36 16.90 -29.84 20.07
CA SER A 36 16.25 -29.16 18.96
C SER A 36 15.08 -30.04 18.54
N ARG A 37 13.85 -29.54 18.68
CA ARG A 37 12.73 -30.18 18.01
C ARG A 37 13.03 -30.11 16.53
N GLN A 38 13.41 -31.27 15.97
CA GLN A 38 12.90 -31.64 14.67
C GLN A 38 11.38 -31.44 14.79
N ASP A 39 10.82 -30.59 13.93
CA ASP A 39 9.37 -30.55 13.80
C ASP A 39 8.97 -31.95 13.32
N GLU A 40 8.31 -32.72 14.19
CA GLU A 40 7.74 -34.02 13.82
C GLU A 40 6.73 -33.75 12.71
N GLU A 41 7.10 -34.09 11.47
CA GLU A 41 6.20 -33.89 10.35
C GLU A 41 4.94 -34.73 10.60
N PRO A 42 3.73 -34.14 10.50
CA PRO A 42 2.52 -34.94 10.45
C PRO A 42 2.60 -35.77 9.17
N VAL A 43 2.84 -37.08 9.31
CA VAL A 43 3.02 -38.01 8.20
C VAL A 43 1.74 -38.10 7.40
N HIS A 44 1.63 -37.21 6.42
CA HIS A 44 0.54 -37.22 5.47
C HIS A 44 0.85 -38.30 4.44
N HIS A 45 0.25 -39.48 4.59
CA HIS A 45 0.27 -40.50 3.54
C HIS A 45 -0.52 -40.00 2.33
N GLY A 46 0.18 -39.28 1.46
CA GLY A 46 -0.15 -38.95 0.08
C GLY A 46 1.15 -39.03 -0.71
N ASP A 47 1.08 -39.54 -1.94
CA ASP A 47 2.26 -39.97 -2.69
C ASP A 47 3.09 -38.77 -3.21
N ALA A 48 3.96 -38.26 -2.34
CA ALA A 48 4.85 -37.15 -2.64
C ALA A 48 6.06 -37.65 -3.44
N GLY A 49 5.87 -37.71 -4.76
CA GLY A 49 6.87 -38.17 -5.73
C GLY A 49 8.27 -37.59 -5.47
N GLU A 50 9.30 -38.41 -5.77
CA GLU A 50 10.69 -38.12 -5.41
C GLU A 50 11.12 -36.73 -5.90
N LYS A 51 11.51 -35.87 -4.95
CA LYS A 51 11.90 -34.48 -5.26
C LYS A 51 13.17 -34.48 -6.08
N GLU A 52 13.03 -34.06 -7.34
CA GLU A 52 14.09 -34.02 -8.33
C GLU A 52 15.34 -33.33 -7.78
N PHE A 53 16.47 -34.04 -7.89
CA PHE A 53 17.74 -33.64 -7.29
C PHE A 53 18.79 -33.33 -8.35
N PHE A 54 18.98 -32.03 -8.61
CA PHE A 54 19.91 -31.50 -9.62
C PHE A 54 21.40 -31.68 -9.28
N GLY A 55 21.72 -32.33 -8.16
CA GLY A 55 23.08 -32.49 -7.63
C GLY A 55 23.58 -31.29 -6.82
N MET A 56 24.72 -31.48 -6.15
CA MET A 56 25.42 -30.40 -5.45
C MET A 56 26.39 -29.66 -6.39
N LEU A 57 26.76 -28.44 -5.98
CA LEU A 57 27.97 -27.75 -6.43
C LEU A 57 29.18 -28.30 -5.65
N ALA A 58 30.38 -28.21 -6.22
CA ALA A 58 31.62 -28.46 -5.47
C ALA A 58 31.90 -27.33 -4.46
N ASP A 59 32.77 -27.57 -3.47
CA ASP A 59 33.07 -26.58 -2.43
C ASP A 59 33.73 -25.31 -3.01
N GLU A 60 34.59 -25.46 -4.03
CA GLU A 60 35.22 -24.36 -4.74
C GLU A 60 34.22 -23.53 -5.55
N GLU A 61 33.26 -24.20 -6.20
CA GLU A 61 32.16 -23.55 -6.93
C GLU A 61 31.27 -22.78 -5.97
N GLN A 62 30.85 -23.43 -4.87
CA GLN A 62 29.99 -22.81 -3.87
C GLN A 62 30.67 -21.57 -3.25
N GLU A 63 31.97 -21.63 -2.95
CA GLU A 63 32.71 -20.48 -2.43
C GLU A 63 32.98 -19.41 -3.50
N TYR A 64 33.08 -19.75 -4.79
CA TYR A 64 33.07 -18.77 -5.88
C TYR A 64 31.74 -18.01 -5.94
N PHE A 65 30.62 -18.74 -6.02
CA PHE A 65 29.29 -18.13 -6.12
C PHE A 65 28.90 -17.36 -4.85
N ARG A 66 29.31 -17.82 -3.66
CA ARG A 66 29.10 -17.09 -2.40
C ARG A 66 29.79 -15.72 -2.39
N ARG A 67 31.04 -15.64 -2.87
CA ARG A 67 31.78 -14.37 -3.01
C ARG A 67 31.21 -13.47 -4.13
N ALA A 68 30.68 -14.06 -5.20
CA ALA A 68 29.98 -13.31 -6.23
C ALA A 68 28.70 -12.65 -5.70
N ASP A 69 27.95 -13.34 -4.83
CA ASP A 69 26.76 -12.81 -4.16
C ASP A 69 27.10 -11.66 -3.21
N GLU A 70 28.14 -11.82 -2.38
CA GLU A 70 28.65 -10.77 -1.49
C GLU A 70 29.06 -9.50 -2.24
N MET A 71 29.76 -9.63 -3.37
CA MET A 71 30.21 -8.47 -4.16
C MET A 71 29.05 -7.76 -4.87
N LEU A 72 28.03 -8.50 -5.34
CA LEU A 72 26.81 -7.91 -5.91
C LEU A 72 25.92 -7.26 -4.83
N GLU A 73 25.88 -7.80 -3.61
CA GLU A 73 25.17 -7.18 -2.48
C GLU A 73 25.81 -5.86 -2.04
N LEU A 74 27.14 -5.84 -1.93
CA LEU A 74 27.90 -4.63 -1.57
C LEU A 74 27.93 -3.59 -2.70
N ASN A 75 27.84 -4.04 -3.96
CA ASN A 75 28.03 -3.24 -5.17
C ASN A 75 29.36 -2.44 -5.14
N ASP A 76 30.46 -3.11 -4.74
CA ASP A 76 31.80 -2.51 -4.65
C ASP A 76 32.51 -2.52 -6.02
N PHE A 77 31.86 -1.92 -7.03
CA PHE A 77 32.36 -1.83 -8.41
C PHE A 77 32.80 -0.40 -8.75
N PRO A 78 33.91 -0.20 -9.49
CA PRO A 78 34.35 1.14 -9.90
C PRO A 78 33.37 1.85 -10.83
N SER A 79 32.65 1.09 -11.66
CA SER A 79 31.60 1.59 -12.56
C SER A 79 30.45 0.58 -12.72
N PRO A 80 29.26 1.02 -13.17
CA PRO A 80 28.19 0.11 -13.61
C PRO A 80 28.63 -0.85 -14.71
N GLU A 81 29.49 -0.39 -15.62
CA GLU A 81 30.02 -1.17 -16.74
C GLU A 81 30.91 -2.33 -16.26
N ASP A 82 31.75 -2.10 -15.24
CA ASP A 82 32.56 -3.16 -14.60
C ASP A 82 31.68 -4.23 -13.94
N ARG A 83 30.56 -3.82 -13.30
CA ARG A 83 29.58 -4.75 -12.74
C ARG A 83 28.96 -5.61 -13.84
N ASP A 84 28.60 -5.04 -14.98
CA ASP A 84 27.91 -5.77 -16.04
C ASP A 84 28.87 -6.76 -16.75
N VAL A 85 30.15 -6.41 -16.88
CA VAL A 85 31.22 -7.36 -17.27
C VAL A 85 31.38 -8.47 -16.23
N PHE A 86 31.37 -8.15 -14.94
CA PHE A 86 31.43 -9.16 -13.88
C PHE A 86 30.23 -10.10 -13.91
N VAL A 87 29.00 -9.60 -14.04
CA VAL A 87 27.77 -10.39 -14.18
C VAL A 87 27.86 -11.34 -15.39
N HIS A 88 28.43 -10.89 -16.51
CA HIS A 88 28.67 -11.76 -17.66
C HIS A 88 29.65 -12.91 -17.34
N SER A 89 30.70 -12.65 -16.55
CA SER A 89 31.64 -13.68 -16.12
C SER A 89 31.00 -14.71 -15.18
N VAL A 90 30.13 -14.27 -14.26
CA VAL A 90 29.37 -15.17 -13.36
C VAL A 90 28.37 -16.00 -14.14
N TYR A 91 27.70 -15.43 -15.16
CA TYR A 91 26.81 -16.20 -16.04
C TYR A 91 27.55 -17.29 -16.82
N ARG A 92 28.79 -17.03 -17.26
CA ARG A 92 29.61 -18.05 -17.93
C ARG A 92 30.00 -19.19 -16.99
N GLU A 93 30.31 -18.89 -15.74
CA GLU A 93 30.64 -19.93 -14.73
C GLU A 93 29.39 -20.68 -14.24
N ALA A 94 28.22 -20.04 -14.28
CA ALA A 94 26.92 -20.63 -13.95
C ALA A 94 26.35 -21.56 -15.04
N GLN A 95 26.95 -21.58 -16.24
CA GLN A 95 26.45 -22.33 -17.39
C GLN A 95 26.43 -23.85 -17.12
N SER A 96 25.29 -24.49 -17.37
CA SER A 96 25.00 -25.89 -17.02
C SER A 96 25.04 -26.20 -15.51
N LYS A 97 24.89 -25.17 -14.66
CA LYS A 97 24.82 -25.25 -13.19
C LYS A 97 23.61 -24.48 -12.63
N GLU A 98 22.75 -23.94 -13.49
CA GLU A 98 21.65 -23.02 -13.19
C GLU A 98 20.64 -23.66 -12.22
N LEU A 99 20.26 -24.92 -12.48
CA LEU A 99 19.36 -25.70 -11.64
C LEU A 99 19.94 -25.92 -10.22
N LYS A 100 21.24 -26.24 -10.12
CA LYS A 100 21.97 -26.39 -8.85
C LYS A 100 22.02 -25.07 -8.07
N LEU A 101 22.27 -23.96 -8.78
CA LEU A 101 22.31 -22.62 -8.20
C LEU A 101 20.94 -22.22 -7.64
N ALA A 102 19.87 -22.42 -8.41
CA ALA A 102 18.50 -22.13 -7.99
C ALA A 102 18.03 -23.04 -6.83
N SER A 103 18.44 -24.31 -6.81
CA SER A 103 18.11 -25.25 -5.72
C SER A 103 19.04 -25.16 -4.49
N SER A 104 20.10 -24.34 -4.54
CA SER A 104 21.03 -24.17 -3.42
C SER A 104 20.56 -23.18 -2.35
N GLN A 105 20.74 -23.53 -1.07
CA GLN A 105 20.47 -22.65 0.08
C GLN A 105 21.39 -21.41 0.13
N SER A 106 22.60 -21.54 -0.38
CA SER A 106 23.60 -20.47 -0.44
C SER A 106 23.50 -19.67 -1.73
N CYS A 107 23.26 -20.31 -2.88
CA CYS A 107 23.38 -19.68 -4.19
C CYS A 107 22.05 -19.22 -4.82
N SER A 108 20.88 -19.59 -4.28
CA SER A 108 19.59 -19.11 -4.81
C SER A 108 19.42 -17.59 -4.71
N ARG A 109 20.03 -16.95 -3.70
CA ARG A 109 20.10 -15.48 -3.59
C ARG A 109 20.87 -14.85 -4.74
N LEU A 110 22.02 -15.43 -5.10
CA LEU A 110 22.77 -15.03 -6.28
C LEU A 110 21.92 -15.17 -7.54
N MET A 111 21.20 -16.28 -7.70
CA MET A 111 20.31 -16.48 -8.86
C MET A 111 19.20 -15.41 -8.90
N GLU A 112 18.54 -15.08 -7.79
CA GLU A 112 17.57 -13.97 -7.73
C GLU A 112 18.20 -12.59 -8.00
N ARG A 113 19.50 -12.37 -7.71
CA ARG A 113 20.23 -11.13 -8.06
C ARG A 113 20.66 -11.10 -9.53
N LEU A 114 21.14 -12.21 -10.08
CA LEU A 114 21.49 -12.34 -11.50
C LEU A 114 20.25 -12.11 -12.37
N ILE A 115 19.11 -12.74 -12.04
CA ILE A 115 17.80 -12.52 -12.68
C ILE A 115 17.36 -11.05 -12.63
N GLN A 116 17.70 -10.31 -11.56
CA GLN A 116 17.41 -8.88 -11.47
C GLN A 116 18.30 -8.02 -12.39
N LEU A 117 19.51 -8.45 -12.70
CA LEU A 117 20.44 -7.74 -13.59
C LEU A 117 20.42 -8.22 -15.05
N SER A 118 19.73 -9.33 -15.36
CA SER A 118 19.72 -9.92 -16.70
C SER A 118 19.27 -8.97 -17.81
N ASN A 119 19.93 -9.05 -18.96
CA ASN A 119 19.39 -8.57 -20.24
C ASN A 119 18.28 -9.51 -20.77
N THR A 120 17.78 -9.32 -21.99
CA THR A 120 16.70 -10.18 -22.54
C THR A 120 17.20 -11.59 -22.88
N ALA A 121 18.34 -11.74 -23.54
CA ALA A 121 18.89 -13.04 -23.93
C ALA A 121 19.22 -13.91 -22.70
N GLN A 122 19.76 -13.33 -21.64
CA GLN A 122 20.04 -14.01 -20.37
C GLN A 122 18.76 -14.52 -19.68
N LYS A 123 17.62 -13.80 -19.77
CA LYS A 123 16.34 -14.31 -19.25
C LYS A 123 15.82 -15.48 -20.08
N LYS A 124 15.88 -15.39 -21.42
CA LYS A 124 15.48 -16.48 -22.32
C LYS A 124 16.30 -17.75 -22.07
N ARG A 125 17.63 -17.63 -21.98
CA ARG A 125 18.54 -18.73 -21.61
C ARG A 125 18.23 -19.35 -20.24
N LEU A 126 17.75 -18.55 -19.28
CA LEU A 126 17.32 -19.07 -17.97
C LEU A 126 15.95 -19.79 -18.02
N PHE A 127 15.05 -19.44 -18.93
CA PHE A 127 13.87 -20.29 -19.20
C PHE A 127 14.29 -21.61 -19.84
N GLU A 128 15.16 -21.56 -20.86
CA GLU A 128 15.67 -22.76 -21.55
C GLU A 128 16.43 -23.71 -20.60
N ALA A 129 17.21 -23.17 -19.65
CA ALA A 129 17.91 -23.96 -18.62
C ALA A 129 17.00 -24.47 -17.48
N PHE A 130 15.76 -23.98 -17.36
CA PHE A 130 14.77 -24.44 -16.39
C PHE A 130 13.65 -25.30 -17.03
N ALA A 131 13.58 -25.36 -18.36
CA ALA A 131 12.61 -26.13 -19.11
C ALA A 131 12.75 -27.65 -18.83
N GLY A 132 11.61 -28.34 -18.82
CA GLY A 132 11.45 -29.72 -18.37
C GLY A 132 11.45 -29.89 -16.84
N HIS A 133 11.84 -28.86 -16.08
CA HIS A 133 12.01 -28.92 -14.63
C HIS A 133 11.11 -27.93 -13.87
N PHE A 134 10.27 -27.13 -14.54
CA PHE A 134 9.44 -26.13 -13.87
C PHE A 134 8.53 -26.73 -12.77
N PRO A 135 7.88 -27.90 -12.93
CA PRO A 135 7.08 -28.52 -11.87
C PRO A 135 7.86 -28.78 -10.58
N SER A 136 9.11 -29.23 -10.69
CA SER A 136 10.03 -29.44 -9.56
C SER A 136 10.47 -28.11 -8.95
N LEU A 137 10.87 -27.16 -9.79
CA LEU A 137 11.43 -25.87 -9.35
C LEU A 137 10.40 -25.00 -8.63
N VAL A 138 9.15 -24.92 -9.10
CA VAL A 138 8.11 -24.10 -8.44
C VAL A 138 7.70 -24.65 -7.07
N GLN A 139 7.83 -25.96 -6.84
CA GLN A 139 7.61 -26.60 -5.54
C GLN A 139 8.84 -26.55 -4.62
N HIS A 140 10.01 -26.17 -5.13
CA HIS A 140 11.25 -26.25 -4.36
C HIS A 140 11.48 -25.01 -3.50
N ARG A 141 11.81 -25.22 -2.21
CA ARG A 141 11.91 -24.20 -1.14
C ARG A 141 12.84 -22.99 -1.38
N PHE A 142 13.63 -23.01 -2.45
CA PHE A 142 14.50 -21.91 -2.87
C PHE A 142 14.25 -21.55 -4.33
N ALA A 143 14.28 -22.53 -5.24
CA ALA A 143 14.13 -22.31 -6.67
C ALA A 143 12.77 -21.70 -7.04
N SER A 144 11.71 -21.94 -6.24
CA SER A 144 10.41 -21.28 -6.43
C SER A 144 10.51 -19.76 -6.42
N HIS A 145 11.44 -19.21 -5.61
CA HIS A 145 11.73 -17.78 -5.57
C HIS A 145 12.55 -17.31 -6.79
N CYS A 146 13.41 -18.16 -7.34
CA CYS A 146 14.07 -17.91 -8.63
C CYS A 146 13.05 -17.90 -9.78
N CYS A 147 12.06 -18.82 -9.78
CA CYS A 147 10.94 -18.82 -10.73
C CYS A 147 10.08 -17.55 -10.59
N GLU A 148 9.67 -17.18 -9.36
CA GLU A 148 8.98 -15.89 -9.11
C GLU A 148 9.77 -14.73 -9.74
N ALA A 149 11.08 -14.65 -9.48
CA ALA A 149 11.91 -13.57 -10.00
C ALA A 149 11.99 -13.62 -11.53
N LEU A 150 12.23 -14.79 -12.14
CA LEU A 150 12.35 -14.94 -13.59
C LEU A 150 11.07 -14.50 -14.29
N PHE A 151 9.91 -14.94 -13.80
CA PHE A 151 8.61 -14.57 -14.35
C PHE A 151 8.33 -13.06 -14.18
N LEU A 152 8.51 -12.51 -12.98
CA LEU A 152 8.26 -11.08 -12.71
C LEU A 152 9.18 -10.15 -13.53
N ARG A 153 10.44 -10.53 -13.73
CA ARG A 153 11.44 -9.73 -14.48
C ARG A 153 11.36 -9.92 -15.99
N SER A 154 10.71 -10.99 -16.47
CA SER A 154 10.51 -11.25 -17.90
C SER A 154 9.15 -10.75 -18.42
N ALA A 155 8.18 -10.50 -17.54
CA ALA A 155 6.85 -10.00 -17.89
C ALA A 155 6.86 -8.73 -18.77
N GLY A 156 7.78 -7.80 -18.50
CA GLY A 156 7.96 -6.59 -19.31
C GLY A 156 8.59 -6.83 -20.69
N VAL A 157 9.28 -7.95 -20.90
CA VAL A 157 9.88 -8.32 -22.20
C VAL A 157 8.80 -8.73 -23.19
N VAL A 158 7.78 -9.50 -22.75
CA VAL A 158 6.64 -9.89 -23.59
C VAL A 158 5.96 -8.65 -24.19
N THR A 159 5.77 -7.60 -23.39
CA THR A 159 5.18 -6.32 -23.84
C THR A 159 6.09 -5.53 -24.80
N GLN A 160 7.41 -5.74 -24.78
CA GLN A 160 8.33 -5.15 -25.76
C GLN A 160 8.28 -5.90 -27.09
N GLU A 161 8.36 -7.23 -27.06
CA GLU A 161 8.27 -8.08 -28.26
C GLU A 161 6.90 -7.88 -28.96
N LEU A 162 5.80 -7.88 -28.21
CA LEU A 162 4.45 -7.60 -28.71
C LEU A 162 4.30 -6.20 -29.34
N ALA A 163 5.08 -5.21 -28.89
CA ALA A 163 5.10 -3.87 -29.47
C ALA A 163 5.93 -3.77 -30.76
N GLY A 164 6.45 -4.89 -31.28
CA GLY A 164 7.42 -4.91 -32.37
C GLY A 164 8.79 -4.35 -31.99
N PHE A 165 9.05 -4.16 -30.68
CA PHE A 165 10.34 -3.74 -30.16
C PHE A 165 11.22 -4.97 -29.93
N ASP A 166 11.56 -5.66 -31.02
CA ASP A 166 12.74 -6.50 -31.03
C ASP A 166 13.93 -5.62 -30.67
N GLY A 167 14.58 -5.95 -29.55
CA GLY A 167 15.77 -5.27 -29.08
C GLY A 167 16.94 -5.58 -30.01
N PHE A 168 17.00 -4.92 -31.16
CA PHE A 168 17.97 -5.12 -32.24
C PHE A 168 19.36 -4.55 -31.85
N VAL A 169 19.86 -5.02 -30.71
CA VAL A 169 21.24 -4.88 -30.26
C VAL A 169 22.10 -5.72 -31.18
N VAL A 170 22.46 -5.15 -32.32
CA VAL A 170 23.67 -5.57 -33.02
C VAL A 170 24.82 -5.27 -32.08
N ASP A 171 25.26 -6.27 -31.31
CA ASP A 171 26.50 -6.12 -30.57
C ASP A 171 27.64 -6.01 -31.59
N THR A 172 28.15 -4.80 -31.73
CA THR A 172 29.22 -4.47 -32.68
C THR A 172 30.60 -4.88 -32.16
N LYS A 173 30.68 -5.60 -31.04
CA LYS A 173 31.91 -6.15 -30.46
C LYS A 173 31.96 -7.68 -30.51
N GLY A 174 32.45 -8.19 -31.63
CA GLY A 174 33.14 -9.49 -31.71
C GLY A 174 32.34 -10.74 -31.29
N LYS A 175 31.75 -11.42 -32.28
CA LYS A 175 31.16 -12.76 -32.08
C LYS A 175 32.20 -13.77 -31.57
N ASP A 176 31.97 -14.33 -30.39
CA ASP A 176 32.31 -15.74 -30.14
C ASP A 176 31.21 -16.61 -30.78
N VAL A 177 31.61 -17.70 -31.45
CA VAL A 177 30.76 -18.41 -32.44
C VAL A 177 29.73 -19.36 -31.78
N GLN A 178 29.63 -19.38 -30.45
CA GLN A 178 28.68 -20.23 -29.70
C GLN A 178 27.48 -19.47 -29.12
N GLU A 179 27.43 -18.13 -29.19
CA GLU A 179 26.25 -17.38 -28.78
C GLU A 179 25.24 -17.23 -29.92
N GLN A 180 24.50 -18.30 -30.20
CA GLN A 180 23.19 -18.14 -30.83
C GLN A 180 22.28 -17.34 -29.88
N ALA A 181 21.48 -16.45 -30.46
CA ALA A 181 20.40 -15.81 -29.74
C ALA A 181 19.26 -16.83 -29.58
N PRO A 182 18.67 -16.97 -28.38
CA PRO A 182 17.55 -17.90 -28.16
C PRO A 182 16.37 -17.51 -29.05
N GLU A 183 16.01 -18.41 -29.98
CA GLU A 183 15.06 -18.14 -31.09
C GLU A 183 13.61 -18.01 -30.62
N ALA A 184 13.28 -18.58 -29.47
CA ALA A 184 11.94 -18.51 -28.87
C ALA A 184 11.57 -17.07 -28.46
N SER A 185 10.32 -16.65 -28.69
CA SER A 185 9.78 -15.42 -28.08
C SER A 185 9.57 -15.63 -26.58
N MET A 186 9.62 -14.56 -25.79
CA MET A 186 9.29 -14.62 -24.36
C MET A 186 7.85 -15.08 -24.14
N GLU A 187 6.93 -14.75 -25.06
CA GLU A 187 5.58 -15.32 -25.10
C GLU A 187 5.61 -16.85 -25.18
N SER A 188 6.34 -17.44 -26.14
CA SER A 188 6.40 -18.90 -26.29
C SER A 188 7.07 -19.60 -25.10
N LEU A 189 8.07 -18.98 -24.47
CA LEU A 189 8.70 -19.52 -23.25
C LEU A 189 7.74 -19.52 -22.05
N PHE A 190 6.90 -18.49 -21.89
CA PHE A 190 5.84 -18.49 -20.88
C PHE A 190 4.76 -19.53 -21.18
N LEU A 191 4.37 -19.75 -22.43
CA LEU A 191 3.38 -20.77 -22.80
C LEU A 191 3.91 -22.18 -22.53
N ALA A 192 5.12 -22.51 -22.98
CA ALA A 192 5.76 -23.80 -22.69
C ALA A 192 5.90 -24.07 -21.17
N THR A 193 6.21 -23.03 -20.39
CA THR A 193 6.23 -23.11 -18.91
C THR A 193 4.86 -23.48 -18.31
N LEU A 194 3.75 -23.11 -18.97
CA LEU A 194 2.40 -23.46 -18.52
C LEU A 194 2.00 -24.87 -18.96
N ASP A 195 2.38 -25.27 -20.17
CA ASP A 195 2.18 -26.62 -20.69
C ASP A 195 2.93 -27.66 -19.82
N GLU A 196 4.13 -27.33 -19.32
CA GLU A 196 4.85 -28.14 -18.32
C GLU A 196 4.12 -28.30 -16.98
N LEU A 197 3.34 -27.30 -16.56
CA LEU A 197 2.61 -27.29 -15.30
C LEU A 197 1.19 -27.90 -15.43
N GLU A 198 0.76 -28.24 -16.65
CA GLU A 198 -0.53 -28.87 -16.92
C GLU A 198 -0.70 -30.20 -16.15
N GLY A 199 -1.95 -30.55 -15.82
CA GLY A 199 -2.28 -31.71 -14.98
C GLY A 199 -1.90 -31.57 -13.50
N SER A 200 -1.02 -30.63 -13.12
CA SER A 200 -0.62 -30.41 -11.72
C SER A 200 -1.29 -29.19 -11.04
N LEU A 201 -1.92 -28.31 -11.82
CA LEU A 201 -2.42 -27.00 -11.39
C LEU A 201 -3.30 -27.04 -10.12
N SER A 202 -4.23 -27.99 -10.03
CA SER A 202 -5.12 -28.21 -8.87
C SER A 202 -4.35 -28.47 -7.58
N PHE A 203 -3.24 -29.19 -7.65
CA PHE A 203 -2.35 -29.43 -6.52
C PHE A 203 -1.51 -28.19 -6.20
N LEU A 204 -0.86 -27.60 -7.21
CA LEU A 204 0.04 -26.45 -7.06
C LEU A 204 -0.65 -25.24 -6.40
N MET A 205 -1.97 -25.07 -6.58
CA MET A 205 -2.72 -23.98 -5.94
C MET A 205 -2.68 -24.05 -4.40
N THR A 206 -2.48 -25.24 -3.82
CA THR A 206 -2.44 -25.49 -2.36
C THR A 206 -1.04 -25.67 -1.79
N ASP A 207 -0.03 -25.95 -2.62
CA ASP A 207 1.36 -26.10 -2.14
C ASP A 207 1.92 -24.77 -1.59
N ARG A 208 2.75 -24.90 -0.55
CA ARG A 208 3.34 -23.80 0.22
C ARG A 208 4.36 -22.97 -0.56
N PHE A 209 4.88 -23.46 -1.68
CA PHE A 209 5.82 -22.77 -2.57
C PHE A 209 5.18 -22.49 -3.93
N ALA A 210 4.68 -23.52 -4.62
CA ALA A 210 4.21 -23.40 -6.00
C ALA A 210 3.01 -22.48 -6.17
N SER A 211 2.13 -22.39 -5.17
CA SER A 211 1.00 -21.44 -5.20
C SER A 211 1.46 -19.99 -5.34
N HIS A 212 2.66 -19.63 -4.88
CA HIS A 212 3.24 -18.30 -5.07
C HIS A 212 3.67 -18.09 -6.53
N ALA A 213 4.32 -19.08 -7.14
CA ALA A 213 4.71 -19.04 -8.56
C ALA A 213 3.48 -19.02 -9.49
N LEU A 214 2.45 -19.83 -9.21
CA LEU A 214 1.18 -19.83 -9.96
C LEU A 214 0.46 -18.47 -9.87
N ARG A 215 0.42 -17.85 -8.68
CA ARG A 215 -0.09 -16.48 -8.51
C ARG A 215 0.72 -15.46 -9.31
N VAL A 216 2.05 -15.60 -9.38
CA VAL A 216 2.89 -14.76 -10.25
C VAL A 216 2.54 -14.94 -11.72
N LEU A 217 2.48 -16.18 -12.22
CA LEU A 217 2.14 -16.47 -13.62
C LEU A 217 0.80 -15.84 -14.02
N LEU A 218 -0.27 -16.07 -13.25
CA LEU A 218 -1.58 -15.45 -13.46
C LEU A 218 -1.53 -13.90 -13.49
N LEU A 219 -0.64 -13.27 -12.72
CA LEU A 219 -0.46 -11.81 -12.69
C LEU A 219 0.43 -11.28 -13.83
N VAL A 220 1.29 -12.12 -14.41
CA VAL A 220 2.00 -11.84 -15.67
C VAL A 220 1.03 -11.93 -16.84
N LEU A 221 0.31 -13.05 -16.98
CA LEU A 221 -0.65 -13.34 -18.05
C LEU A 221 -1.75 -12.28 -18.16
N SER A 222 -2.28 -11.82 -17.03
CA SER A 222 -3.33 -10.79 -16.98
C SER A 222 -2.84 -9.35 -17.25
N GLY A 223 -1.56 -9.13 -17.55
CA GLY A 223 -1.01 -7.80 -17.83
C GLY A 223 -1.04 -6.82 -16.64
N ARG A 224 -1.28 -7.31 -15.41
CA ARG A 224 -1.57 -6.47 -14.24
C ARG A 224 -0.32 -5.82 -13.64
N PRO A 225 -0.47 -4.68 -12.91
CA PRO A 225 0.63 -4.04 -12.21
C PRO A 225 1.22 -4.95 -11.12
N LEU A 226 2.45 -5.41 -11.34
CA LEU A 226 3.16 -6.33 -10.43
C LEU A 226 3.59 -5.65 -9.11
N GLN A 227 3.64 -4.33 -9.10
CA GLN A 227 4.21 -3.52 -8.01
C GLN A 227 3.16 -2.92 -7.06
N ASP A 228 1.86 -3.12 -7.28
CA ASP A 228 0.78 -2.59 -6.43
C ASP A 228 0.74 -3.27 -5.04
N ALA A 229 0.22 -2.57 -4.03
CA ALA A 229 0.21 -3.05 -2.64
C ALA A 229 -0.72 -4.27 -2.43
N SER A 230 -1.84 -4.33 -3.15
CA SER A 230 -2.70 -5.51 -3.25
C SER A 230 -1.95 -6.69 -3.87
N THR A 231 -1.37 -6.48 -5.06
CA THR A 231 -0.60 -7.48 -5.80
C THR A 231 0.58 -8.03 -4.99
N LYS A 232 1.32 -7.17 -4.28
CA LYS A 232 2.41 -7.57 -3.37
C LYS A 232 1.93 -8.43 -2.19
N THR A 233 0.73 -8.16 -1.67
CA THR A 233 0.13 -8.95 -0.59
C THR A 233 -0.37 -10.32 -1.09
N LEU A 234 -0.78 -10.42 -2.35
CA LEU A 234 -1.15 -11.68 -3.00
C LEU A 234 0.08 -12.50 -3.43
N ILE A 235 1.14 -11.88 -3.96
CA ILE A 235 2.35 -12.56 -4.41
C ILE A 235 3.25 -12.98 -3.25
N LYS A 236 3.71 -12.05 -2.40
CA LYS A 236 4.88 -12.32 -1.55
C LYS A 236 4.48 -12.91 -0.20
N SER A 237 5.12 -14.03 0.17
CA SER A 237 5.06 -14.54 1.54
C SER A 237 5.54 -13.49 2.53
N ARG A 238 4.83 -13.31 3.65
CA ARG A 238 5.23 -12.38 4.74
C ARG A 238 6.57 -12.73 5.40
N LYS A 239 7.15 -13.88 5.08
CA LYS A 239 8.47 -14.33 5.53
C LYS A 239 9.58 -14.22 4.46
N LYS A 240 9.26 -13.82 3.21
CA LYS A 240 10.26 -13.73 2.13
C LYS A 240 11.21 -12.55 2.36
N GLU A 241 12.50 -12.83 2.25
CA GLU A 241 13.58 -11.84 2.30
C GLU A 241 13.53 -10.93 1.05
N HIS A 242 13.77 -9.62 1.23
CA HIS A 242 13.73 -8.68 0.11
C HIS A 242 15.09 -8.55 -0.58
N ILE A 243 15.44 -9.55 -1.39
CA ILE A 243 16.65 -9.54 -2.21
C ILE A 243 16.55 -8.40 -3.24
N SER A 244 17.47 -7.44 -3.13
CA SER A 244 17.64 -6.32 -4.07
C SER A 244 19.11 -6.16 -4.42
N VAL A 245 19.38 -5.68 -5.64
CA VAL A 245 20.73 -5.41 -6.15
C VAL A 245 20.76 -4.06 -6.87
N ALA A 246 21.86 -3.31 -6.74
CA ALA A 246 21.97 -1.99 -7.35
C ALA A 246 22.00 -2.08 -8.89
N GLY A 247 21.25 -1.20 -9.56
CA GLY A 247 20.99 -1.26 -11.01
C GLY A 247 19.66 -1.91 -11.40
N SER A 248 19.08 -2.76 -10.53
CA SER A 248 17.82 -3.48 -10.82
C SER A 248 16.63 -2.57 -11.15
N ALA A 249 16.61 -1.34 -10.62
CA ALA A 249 15.48 -0.42 -10.72
C ALA A 249 15.07 -0.06 -12.17
N ALA A 250 16.00 -0.09 -13.14
CA ALA A 250 15.69 0.22 -14.54
C ALA A 250 14.68 -0.78 -15.16
N ALA A 251 14.85 -2.08 -14.89
CA ALA A 251 13.95 -3.12 -15.37
C ALA A 251 12.63 -3.22 -14.59
N ASP A 252 12.49 -2.53 -13.44
CA ASP A 252 11.19 -2.36 -12.79
C ASP A 252 10.33 -1.30 -13.48
N VAL A 253 10.91 -0.31 -14.17
CA VAL A 253 10.14 0.76 -14.87
C VAL A 253 9.19 0.17 -15.91
N GLN A 254 9.65 -0.82 -16.66
CA GLN A 254 8.87 -1.55 -17.67
C GLN A 254 7.72 -2.40 -17.08
N ASN A 255 7.68 -2.53 -15.75
CA ASN A 255 6.68 -3.29 -15.00
C ASN A 255 5.80 -2.41 -14.09
N GLN A 256 5.81 -1.08 -14.31
CA GLN A 256 4.94 -0.12 -13.63
C GLN A 256 3.64 0.08 -14.43
N GLY A 257 2.49 -0.10 -13.77
CA GLY A 257 1.16 0.07 -14.38
C GLY A 257 0.68 -1.17 -15.15
N LEU A 258 -0.33 -0.97 -16.00
CA LEU A 258 -0.93 -2.00 -16.84
C LEU A 258 -0.04 -2.24 -18.07
N ARG A 259 0.24 -3.50 -18.38
CA ARG A 259 0.96 -3.95 -19.57
C ARG A 259 -0.02 -4.45 -20.64
N ALA A 260 0.33 -4.26 -21.91
CA ALA A 260 -0.25 -5.05 -22.99
C ALA A 260 0.33 -6.48 -22.96
N VAL A 261 -0.53 -7.46 -23.25
CA VAL A 261 -0.21 -8.89 -23.30
C VAL A 261 -0.83 -9.51 -24.56
N PRO A 262 -0.28 -10.60 -25.12
CA PRO A 262 -0.84 -11.26 -26.29
C PRO A 262 -2.18 -11.95 -26.00
N ASP A 263 -2.99 -12.20 -27.02
CA ASP A 263 -4.26 -12.90 -26.86
C ASP A 263 -4.06 -14.36 -26.37
N SER A 264 -2.92 -14.98 -26.70
CA SER A 264 -2.53 -16.30 -26.20
C SER A 264 -2.46 -16.36 -24.67
N PHE A 265 -1.99 -15.30 -24.01
CA PHE A 265 -1.95 -15.20 -22.54
C PHE A 265 -3.37 -15.13 -21.94
N THR A 266 -4.30 -14.49 -22.65
CA THR A 266 -5.72 -14.43 -22.26
C THR A 266 -6.38 -15.81 -22.37
N LEU A 267 -6.09 -16.55 -23.46
CA LEU A 267 -6.56 -17.92 -23.67
C LEU A 267 -5.96 -18.90 -22.64
N ALA A 268 -4.64 -18.85 -22.41
CA ALA A 268 -3.96 -19.68 -21.43
C ALA A 268 -4.48 -19.42 -20.00
N MET A 269 -4.74 -18.16 -19.65
CA MET A 269 -5.35 -17.79 -18.36
C MET A 269 -6.78 -18.35 -18.22
N ALA A 270 -7.59 -18.33 -19.28
CA ALA A 270 -8.92 -18.94 -19.27
C ALA A 270 -8.84 -20.47 -19.11
N LYS A 271 -7.90 -21.12 -19.80
CA LYS A 271 -7.60 -22.55 -19.66
C LYS A 271 -7.20 -22.91 -18.23
N ILE A 272 -6.25 -22.20 -17.62
CA ILE A 272 -5.83 -22.40 -16.23
C ILE A 272 -7.02 -22.28 -15.26
N ILE A 273 -7.89 -21.27 -15.44
CA ILE A 273 -9.09 -21.11 -14.59
C ILE A 273 -10.04 -22.31 -14.74
N SER A 274 -10.29 -22.76 -15.96
CA SER A 274 -11.10 -23.96 -16.23
C SER A 274 -10.49 -25.20 -15.56
N ASP A 275 -9.23 -25.50 -15.87
CA ASP A 275 -8.61 -26.77 -15.51
C ASP A 275 -8.36 -26.88 -14.00
N THR A 276 -7.98 -25.78 -13.34
CA THR A 276 -7.79 -25.72 -11.87
C THR A 276 -9.13 -25.78 -11.10
N THR A 277 -10.28 -25.66 -11.78
CA THR A 277 -11.61 -25.66 -11.12
C THR A 277 -12.51 -26.84 -11.54
N ALA A 278 -12.22 -27.51 -12.66
CA ALA A 278 -12.99 -28.65 -13.15
C ALA A 278 -13.08 -29.83 -12.16
N GLU A 279 -12.06 -30.01 -11.31
CA GLU A 279 -12.01 -31.06 -10.28
C GLU A 279 -12.62 -30.64 -8.93
N LEU A 280 -13.00 -29.36 -8.77
CA LEU A 280 -13.44 -28.80 -7.49
C LEU A 280 -14.96 -28.80 -7.37
N ASP A 281 -15.50 -29.80 -6.66
CA ASP A 281 -16.91 -29.81 -6.27
C ASP A 281 -17.24 -28.67 -5.27
N ALA A 282 -18.53 -28.49 -4.98
CA ALA A 282 -18.99 -27.49 -4.01
C ALA A 282 -18.34 -27.66 -2.62
N THR A 283 -17.99 -28.89 -2.21
CA THR A 283 -17.26 -29.19 -0.97
C THR A 283 -15.81 -28.73 -1.06
N GLY A 284 -15.09 -29.10 -2.13
CA GLY A 284 -13.73 -28.68 -2.43
C GLY A 284 -13.59 -27.16 -2.46
N LEU A 285 -14.50 -26.46 -3.15
CA LEU A 285 -14.55 -25.00 -3.17
C LEU A 285 -14.81 -24.39 -1.77
N ARG A 286 -15.72 -24.97 -0.97
CA ARG A 286 -15.98 -24.54 0.42
C ARG A 286 -14.77 -24.74 1.33
N VAL A 287 -13.99 -25.81 1.16
CA VAL A 287 -12.74 -26.06 1.90
C VAL A 287 -11.63 -25.10 1.43
N LEU A 288 -11.41 -24.99 0.12
CA LEU A 288 -10.41 -24.12 -0.49
C LEU A 288 -10.64 -22.64 -0.13
N ALA A 289 -11.89 -22.19 -0.05
CA ALA A 289 -12.27 -20.86 0.40
C ALA A 289 -11.81 -20.54 1.84
N LYS A 290 -11.53 -21.55 2.68
CA LYS A 290 -10.98 -21.39 4.04
C LYS A 290 -9.50 -21.82 4.15
N HIS A 291 -8.90 -22.37 3.10
CA HIS A 291 -7.53 -22.90 3.13
C HIS A 291 -6.48 -21.77 3.07
N PRO A 292 -5.55 -21.64 4.03
CA PRO A 292 -4.69 -20.45 4.16
C PRO A 292 -3.70 -20.23 3.00
N ILE A 293 -3.39 -21.27 2.22
CA ILE A 293 -2.49 -21.18 1.06
C ILE A 293 -3.29 -21.03 -0.24
N GLY A 294 -4.36 -21.80 -0.38
CA GLY A 294 -5.18 -21.86 -1.60
C GLY A 294 -6.19 -20.74 -1.74
N ASN A 295 -6.73 -20.19 -0.64
CA ASN A 295 -7.66 -19.05 -0.68
C ASN A 295 -7.05 -17.82 -1.40
N PRO A 296 -5.79 -17.41 -1.15
CA PRO A 296 -5.11 -16.38 -1.96
C PRO A 296 -5.06 -16.67 -3.47
N THR A 297 -4.94 -17.94 -3.89
CA THR A 297 -4.96 -18.34 -5.30
C THR A 297 -6.39 -18.30 -5.86
N LEU A 298 -7.36 -18.83 -5.10
CA LEU A 298 -8.79 -18.80 -5.43
C LEU A 298 -9.33 -17.36 -5.55
N GLN A 299 -8.89 -16.44 -4.68
CA GLN A 299 -9.17 -15.01 -4.79
C GLN A 299 -8.75 -14.44 -6.15
N LEU A 300 -7.54 -14.77 -6.59
CA LEU A 300 -7.01 -14.29 -7.88
C LEU A 300 -7.74 -14.93 -9.06
N LEU A 301 -7.94 -16.25 -9.05
CA LEU A 301 -8.69 -16.98 -10.08
C LEU A 301 -10.11 -16.41 -10.24
N LEU A 302 -10.82 -16.17 -9.13
CA LEU A 302 -12.16 -15.58 -9.14
C LEU A 302 -12.15 -14.13 -9.64
N GLU A 303 -11.16 -13.31 -9.31
CA GLU A 303 -11.08 -11.94 -9.82
C GLU A 303 -10.78 -11.88 -11.33
N LEU A 304 -10.08 -12.88 -11.85
CA LEU A 304 -9.77 -13.04 -13.27
C LEU A 304 -10.96 -13.63 -14.05
N ASP A 305 -11.64 -14.65 -13.53
CA ASP A 305 -12.93 -15.18 -14.04
C ASP A 305 -13.96 -14.06 -14.21
N MET A 306 -14.19 -13.28 -13.14
CA MET A 306 -15.06 -12.10 -13.15
C MET A 306 -14.52 -10.92 -13.98
N THR A 307 -13.35 -11.04 -14.61
CA THR A 307 -12.77 -10.02 -15.51
C THR A 307 -12.80 -10.44 -16.97
N LEU A 308 -12.58 -11.72 -17.28
CA LEU A 308 -12.79 -12.29 -18.61
C LEU A 308 -14.28 -12.30 -18.97
N ASN A 309 -15.12 -12.77 -18.04
CA ASN A 309 -16.58 -12.91 -18.21
C ASN A 309 -17.34 -11.58 -18.01
N LYS A 310 -16.74 -10.47 -18.46
CA LYS A 310 -17.35 -9.12 -18.52
C LYS A 310 -17.99 -8.80 -19.88
N SER A 311 -17.69 -9.58 -20.91
CA SER A 311 -18.36 -9.49 -22.21
C SER A 311 -19.70 -10.23 -22.17
N ASP A 312 -20.70 -9.78 -22.95
CA ASP A 312 -22.01 -10.45 -23.08
C ASP A 312 -21.93 -11.75 -23.92
N GLN A 313 -20.85 -12.53 -23.79
CA GLN A 313 -20.83 -13.91 -24.26
C GLN A 313 -21.89 -14.70 -23.50
N LYS A 314 -22.61 -15.59 -24.20
CA LYS A 314 -23.56 -16.49 -23.54
C LYS A 314 -22.76 -17.40 -22.60
N PRO A 315 -23.22 -17.62 -21.35
CA PRO A 315 -22.58 -18.60 -20.49
C PRO A 315 -22.66 -19.98 -21.16
N ASP A 316 -21.52 -20.65 -21.23
CA ASP A 316 -21.45 -22.04 -21.69
C ASP A 316 -22.14 -22.94 -20.66
N PRO A 317 -23.23 -23.65 -21.01
CA PRO A 317 -23.91 -24.54 -20.06
C PRO A 317 -23.05 -25.72 -19.63
N ASP A 318 -22.07 -26.13 -20.44
CA ASP A 318 -21.21 -27.29 -20.20
C ASP A 318 -19.93 -26.90 -19.42
N ARG A 319 -19.64 -25.60 -19.28
CA ARG A 319 -18.52 -25.05 -18.49
C ARG A 319 -18.95 -23.85 -17.62
N PRO A 320 -19.58 -24.08 -16.45
CA PRO A 320 -19.96 -22.99 -15.55
C PRO A 320 -18.73 -22.25 -15.01
N SER A 321 -18.79 -20.91 -15.01
CA SER A 321 -17.70 -20.04 -14.53
C SER A 321 -17.46 -20.23 -13.02
N LEU A 322 -16.25 -19.91 -12.54
CA LEU A 322 -15.91 -20.05 -11.12
C LEU A 322 -16.85 -19.23 -10.20
N LEU A 323 -17.32 -18.07 -10.63
CA LEU A 323 -18.37 -17.32 -9.91
C LEU A 323 -19.70 -18.10 -9.82
N GLN A 324 -20.07 -18.86 -10.85
CA GLN A 324 -21.30 -19.67 -10.88
C GLN A 324 -21.17 -20.94 -10.04
N GLN A 325 -20.00 -21.58 -10.05
CA GLN A 325 -19.68 -22.72 -9.18
C GLN A 325 -19.70 -22.33 -7.70
N LEU A 326 -19.15 -21.14 -7.36
CA LEU A 326 -19.15 -20.61 -5.99
C LEU A 326 -20.52 -20.09 -5.52
N LEU A 327 -21.39 -19.64 -6.43
CA LEU A 327 -22.74 -19.17 -6.12
C LEU A 327 -23.79 -19.82 -7.05
N PRO A 328 -24.13 -21.10 -6.84
CA PRO A 328 -25.12 -21.80 -7.67
C PRO A 328 -26.47 -21.06 -7.73
N GLY A 329 -27.02 -20.92 -8.95
CA GLY A 329 -28.31 -20.27 -9.19
C GLY A 329 -28.35 -18.75 -8.92
N ALA A 330 -27.23 -18.10 -8.63
CA ALA A 330 -27.18 -16.66 -8.36
C ALA A 330 -27.22 -15.84 -9.66
N PRO A 331 -27.82 -14.63 -9.69
CA PRO A 331 -28.26 -13.83 -8.55
C PRO A 331 -29.59 -14.23 -7.88
N GLN A 332 -30.40 -15.09 -8.50
CA GLN A 332 -31.75 -15.43 -8.00
C GLN A 332 -31.71 -16.19 -6.68
N SER A 333 -30.82 -17.19 -6.53
CA SER A 333 -30.69 -18.00 -5.31
C SER A 333 -30.35 -17.16 -4.07
N LEU A 334 -29.64 -16.03 -4.23
CA LEU A 334 -29.31 -15.10 -3.14
C LEU A 334 -30.54 -14.44 -2.49
N ALA A 335 -31.76 -14.62 -3.03
CA ALA A 335 -33.00 -14.16 -2.41
C ALA A 335 -33.57 -15.17 -1.40
N ASP A 336 -33.22 -16.45 -1.51
CA ASP A 336 -33.53 -17.45 -0.49
C ASP A 336 -32.39 -17.54 0.53
N GLY A 337 -32.74 -17.57 1.81
CA GLY A 337 -31.79 -17.73 2.91
C GLY A 337 -31.24 -19.16 3.05
N SER A 338 -31.99 -20.17 2.58
CA SER A 338 -31.58 -21.59 2.60
C SER A 338 -30.85 -22.06 1.34
N SER A 339 -30.58 -21.17 0.36
CA SER A 339 -29.84 -21.55 -0.83
C SER A 339 -28.35 -21.71 -0.53
N GLU A 340 -27.69 -22.63 -1.24
CA GLU A 340 -26.25 -22.86 -1.09
C GLU A 340 -25.39 -21.61 -1.29
N ALA A 341 -25.81 -20.72 -2.19
CA ALA A 341 -25.15 -19.44 -2.42
C ALA A 341 -25.28 -18.50 -1.20
N SER A 342 -26.46 -18.43 -0.59
CA SER A 342 -26.69 -17.65 0.63
C SER A 342 -25.97 -18.26 1.84
N GLU A 343 -25.99 -19.58 2.00
CA GLU A 343 -25.22 -20.28 3.04
C GLU A 343 -23.72 -20.03 2.89
N PHE A 344 -23.19 -20.15 1.67
CA PHE A 344 -21.77 -19.89 1.37
C PHE A 344 -21.36 -18.47 1.76
N ILE A 345 -22.08 -17.45 1.28
CA ILE A 345 -21.78 -16.05 1.62
C ILE A 345 -21.81 -15.84 3.14
N ASN A 346 -22.83 -16.34 3.84
CA ASN A 346 -22.95 -16.18 5.30
C ASN A 346 -21.87 -16.95 6.08
N GLY A 347 -21.53 -18.18 5.66
CA GLY A 347 -20.51 -19.03 6.28
C GLY A 347 -19.06 -18.58 6.06
N MET A 348 -18.84 -17.69 5.08
CA MET A 348 -17.56 -17.02 4.83
C MET A 348 -17.50 -15.59 5.40
N MET A 349 -18.65 -14.93 5.60
CA MET A 349 -18.74 -13.54 6.08
C MET A 349 -17.99 -13.27 7.40
N TYR A 350 -18.01 -14.26 8.29
CA TYR A 350 -17.37 -14.24 9.61
C TYR A 350 -16.15 -15.17 9.70
N ASP A 351 -15.60 -15.62 8.57
CA ASP A 351 -14.40 -16.44 8.53
C ASP A 351 -13.14 -15.58 8.32
N GLN A 352 -12.09 -15.79 9.13
CA GLN A 352 -10.86 -15.00 9.07
C GLN A 352 -10.12 -15.09 7.70
N ILE A 353 -10.33 -16.18 6.95
CA ILE A 353 -9.77 -16.43 5.63
C ILE A 353 -10.85 -16.26 4.55
N GLY A 354 -12.02 -16.89 4.75
CA GLY A 354 -13.15 -16.86 3.81
C GLY A 354 -13.68 -15.44 3.51
N SER A 355 -13.67 -14.55 4.50
CA SER A 355 -14.11 -13.15 4.30
C SER A 355 -13.28 -12.39 3.26
N ARG A 356 -12.02 -12.79 3.01
CA ARG A 356 -11.19 -12.20 1.94
C ARG A 356 -11.70 -12.55 0.55
N LEU A 357 -12.25 -13.75 0.37
CA LEU A 357 -12.93 -14.12 -0.88
C LEU A 357 -14.22 -13.30 -1.07
N ILE A 358 -14.95 -13.04 0.03
CA ILE A 358 -16.13 -12.15 0.00
C ILE A 358 -15.75 -10.70 -0.29
N GLU A 359 -14.58 -10.21 0.16
CA GLU A 359 -14.06 -8.90 -0.25
C GLU A 359 -13.83 -8.81 -1.78
N ILE A 360 -13.23 -9.84 -2.38
CA ILE A 360 -13.02 -9.90 -3.84
C ILE A 360 -14.36 -9.95 -4.58
N LEU A 361 -15.26 -10.83 -4.16
CA LEU A 361 -16.59 -11.00 -4.76
C LEU A 361 -17.39 -9.68 -4.66
N ALA A 362 -17.46 -9.07 -3.47
CA ALA A 362 -18.11 -7.78 -3.28
C ALA A 362 -17.48 -6.66 -4.12
N THR A 363 -16.16 -6.66 -4.33
CA THR A 363 -15.48 -5.62 -5.12
C THR A 363 -15.68 -5.78 -6.62
N HIS A 364 -15.59 -7.01 -7.16
CA HIS A 364 -15.44 -7.23 -8.60
C HIS A 364 -16.66 -7.88 -9.31
N CYS A 365 -17.64 -8.46 -8.59
CA CYS A 365 -18.74 -9.18 -9.24
C CYS A 365 -19.63 -8.30 -10.15
N PRO A 366 -20.26 -8.87 -11.21
CA PRO A 366 -21.10 -8.12 -12.15
C PRO A 366 -22.24 -7.33 -11.48
N GLY A 367 -22.68 -6.23 -12.10
CA GLY A 367 -23.66 -5.31 -11.49
C GLY A 367 -25.01 -5.95 -11.12
N LYS A 368 -25.45 -6.98 -11.85
CA LYS A 368 -26.65 -7.78 -11.51
C LYS A 368 -26.43 -8.60 -10.22
N MET A 369 -25.26 -9.25 -10.11
CA MET A 369 -24.85 -10.02 -8.93
C MET A 369 -24.72 -9.13 -7.69
N PHE A 370 -24.03 -7.98 -7.84
CA PHE A 370 -23.84 -7.03 -6.74
C PHE A 370 -25.16 -6.49 -6.17
N LYS A 371 -26.17 -6.24 -7.02
CA LYS A 371 -27.49 -5.77 -6.56
C LYS A 371 -28.19 -6.80 -5.68
N ALA A 372 -28.23 -8.08 -6.09
CA ALA A 372 -28.84 -9.13 -5.28
C ALA A 372 -28.06 -9.37 -3.97
N LEU A 373 -26.73 -9.42 -4.05
CA LEU A 373 -25.83 -9.54 -2.90
C LEU A 373 -26.04 -8.39 -1.90
N ASN A 374 -26.17 -7.15 -2.38
CA ASN A 374 -26.43 -6.00 -1.51
C ASN A 374 -27.83 -6.04 -0.88
N HIS A 375 -28.87 -6.17 -1.70
CA HIS A 375 -30.27 -6.10 -1.28
C HIS A 375 -30.65 -7.21 -0.29
N ASN A 376 -30.22 -8.45 -0.55
CA ASN A 376 -30.69 -9.60 0.22
C ASN A 376 -29.81 -9.92 1.44
N ILE A 377 -28.49 -9.64 1.36
CA ILE A 377 -27.53 -10.05 2.40
C ILE A 377 -26.97 -8.83 3.15
N PHE A 378 -26.30 -7.91 2.46
CA PHE A 378 -25.55 -6.83 3.15
C PHE A 378 -26.43 -5.72 3.73
N LEU A 379 -27.21 -5.03 2.89
CA LEU A 379 -27.97 -3.82 3.27
C LEU A 379 -28.99 -4.06 4.41
N PRO A 380 -29.68 -5.21 4.53
CA PRO A 380 -30.57 -5.48 5.67
C PRO A 380 -29.87 -5.50 7.03
N ARG A 381 -28.58 -5.87 7.07
CA ARG A 381 -27.81 -6.12 8.31
C ARG A 381 -26.47 -5.40 8.36
N ILE A 382 -26.27 -4.35 7.56
CA ILE A 382 -24.99 -3.65 7.38
C ILE A 382 -24.40 -3.13 8.71
N GLN A 383 -25.25 -2.62 9.59
CA GLN A 383 -24.96 -2.18 10.96
C GLN A 383 -24.53 -3.32 11.92
N GLY A 384 -24.81 -4.57 11.56
CA GLY A 384 -24.21 -5.76 12.16
C GLY A 384 -22.80 -5.99 11.64
N TYR A 385 -22.64 -6.07 10.32
CA TYR A 385 -21.35 -6.42 9.69
C TYR A 385 -20.23 -5.40 10.00
N VAL A 386 -20.50 -4.09 9.96
CA VAL A 386 -19.47 -3.08 10.24
C VAL A 386 -18.93 -3.09 11.68
N ARG A 387 -19.68 -3.66 12.63
CA ARG A 387 -19.29 -3.74 14.06
C ARG A 387 -18.49 -5.00 14.44
N ASN A 388 -18.40 -5.99 13.55
CA ASN A 388 -17.63 -7.22 13.75
C ASN A 388 -16.27 -7.11 13.05
N ASP A 389 -15.22 -7.64 13.68
CA ASP A 389 -13.81 -7.56 13.26
C ASP A 389 -13.50 -8.17 11.90
N ILE A 390 -14.28 -9.14 11.46
CA ILE A 390 -14.07 -9.88 10.22
C ILE A 390 -14.94 -9.30 9.10
N SER A 391 -16.26 -9.36 9.27
CA SER A 391 -17.26 -8.93 8.27
C SER A 391 -17.24 -7.42 7.94
N SER A 392 -16.57 -6.60 8.77
CA SER A 392 -16.37 -5.18 8.46
C SER A 392 -15.51 -4.94 7.21
N TYR A 393 -14.61 -5.87 6.84
CA TYR A 393 -13.83 -5.73 5.60
C TYR A 393 -14.69 -5.97 4.34
N PRO A 394 -15.47 -7.07 4.20
CA PRO A 394 -16.52 -7.19 3.20
C PRO A 394 -17.48 -6.00 3.14
N ALA A 395 -17.97 -5.52 4.30
CA ALA A 395 -18.87 -4.37 4.36
C ALA A 395 -18.24 -3.09 3.78
N ILE A 396 -16.95 -2.84 4.03
CA ILE A 396 -16.20 -1.73 3.42
C ILE A 396 -16.19 -1.84 1.88
N LYS A 397 -16.04 -3.04 1.31
CA LYS A 397 -16.08 -3.22 -0.15
C LYS A 397 -17.46 -2.93 -0.73
N VAL A 398 -18.53 -3.36 -0.04
CA VAL A 398 -19.92 -3.07 -0.43
C VAL A 398 -20.20 -1.57 -0.36
N LEU A 399 -19.87 -0.90 0.75
CA LEU A 399 -20.01 0.56 0.91
C LEU A 399 -19.34 1.36 -0.22
N ASN A 400 -18.19 0.89 -0.71
CA ASN A 400 -17.49 1.51 -1.85
C ASN A 400 -18.28 1.44 -3.18
N ARG A 401 -19.19 0.48 -3.35
CA ARG A 401 -19.95 0.27 -4.60
C ARG A 401 -21.41 0.75 -4.57
N LEU A 402 -21.96 1.04 -3.39
CA LEU A 402 -23.36 1.46 -3.22
C LEU A 402 -23.78 2.61 -4.15
N SER A 403 -25.08 2.68 -4.45
CA SER A 403 -25.73 3.81 -5.15
C SER A 403 -25.68 5.08 -4.28
N LYS A 404 -26.51 6.09 -4.56
CA LYS A 404 -26.74 7.14 -3.54
C LYS A 404 -27.73 6.64 -2.48
N ASP A 405 -28.82 6.03 -2.92
CA ASP A 405 -29.98 5.73 -2.09
C ASP A 405 -29.69 4.55 -1.13
N ASP A 406 -29.08 3.47 -1.64
CA ASP A 406 -28.54 2.36 -0.84
C ASP A 406 -27.55 2.86 0.23
N LEU A 407 -26.77 3.92 -0.07
CA LEU A 407 -25.78 4.48 0.85
C LEU A 407 -26.45 5.32 1.94
N VAL A 408 -27.48 6.11 1.63
CA VAL A 408 -28.28 6.82 2.63
C VAL A 408 -28.92 5.82 3.60
N GLU A 409 -29.59 4.78 3.07
CA GLU A 409 -30.20 3.73 3.90
C GLU A 409 -29.15 3.00 4.76
N ALA A 410 -27.96 2.71 4.21
CA ALA A 410 -26.87 2.13 4.97
C ALA A 410 -26.36 3.07 6.08
N VAL A 411 -26.25 4.37 5.81
CA VAL A 411 -25.84 5.37 6.81
C VAL A 411 -26.87 5.48 7.93
N ASP A 412 -28.16 5.59 7.63
CA ASP A 412 -29.21 5.70 8.65
C ASP A 412 -29.24 4.47 9.60
N LYS A 413 -28.99 3.27 9.06
CA LYS A 413 -28.83 2.05 9.87
C LYS A 413 -27.55 2.06 10.73
N ILE A 414 -26.46 2.69 10.25
CA ILE A 414 -25.15 2.69 10.92
C ILE A 414 -25.01 3.84 11.93
N VAL A 415 -25.60 5.01 11.71
CA VAL A 415 -25.47 6.23 12.55
C VAL A 415 -25.69 5.95 14.05
N PRO A 416 -26.75 5.22 14.49
CA PRO A 416 -26.94 4.86 15.90
C PRO A 416 -25.82 4.00 16.52
N THR A 417 -24.94 3.44 15.69
CA THR A 417 -23.81 2.60 16.12
C THR A 417 -22.45 3.28 16.02
N VAL A 418 -22.35 4.51 15.52
CA VAL A 418 -21.05 5.19 15.31
C VAL A 418 -20.22 5.30 16.61
N PRO A 419 -20.78 5.60 17.80
CA PRO A 419 -20.01 5.54 19.05
C PRO A 419 -19.41 4.15 19.35
N GLN A 420 -20.11 3.06 18.97
CA GLN A 420 -19.59 1.69 19.08
C GLN A 420 -18.51 1.38 18.02
N LEU A 421 -18.52 2.09 16.88
CA LEU A 421 -17.46 1.98 15.87
C LEU A 421 -16.19 2.73 16.32
N VAL A 422 -16.33 3.87 17.01
CA VAL A 422 -15.19 4.58 17.61
C VAL A 422 -14.54 3.74 18.71
N SER A 423 -15.31 3.25 19.70
CA SER A 423 -14.76 2.45 20.80
C SER A 423 -14.19 1.09 20.38
N LYS A 424 -14.65 0.53 19.25
CA LYS A 424 -14.05 -0.66 18.61
C LYS A 424 -12.99 -0.33 17.55
N THR A 425 -12.49 0.91 17.52
CA THR A 425 -11.42 1.43 16.63
C THR A 425 -11.64 1.21 15.13
N ARG A 426 -12.90 1.24 14.66
CA ARG A 426 -13.31 0.95 13.27
C ARG A 426 -13.18 2.16 12.35
N PHE A 427 -12.07 2.86 12.47
CA PHE A 427 -11.81 4.11 11.75
C PHE A 427 -11.84 3.92 10.22
N ASN A 428 -11.47 2.74 9.69
CA ASN A 428 -11.58 2.41 8.27
C ASN A 428 -13.03 2.33 7.75
N VAL A 429 -13.99 1.89 8.57
CA VAL A 429 -15.42 1.92 8.22
C VAL A 429 -15.88 3.37 8.12
N LEU A 430 -15.59 4.16 9.17
CA LEU A 430 -15.98 5.56 9.25
C LEU A 430 -15.37 6.37 8.10
N LYS A 431 -14.08 6.17 7.82
CA LYS A 431 -13.36 6.75 6.68
C LYS A 431 -14.08 6.45 5.37
N THR A 432 -14.41 5.18 5.13
CA THR A 432 -15.16 4.76 3.94
C THR A 432 -16.52 5.45 3.86
N LEU A 433 -17.28 5.50 4.95
CA LEU A 433 -18.59 6.18 4.98
C LEU A 433 -18.46 7.66 4.61
N PHE A 434 -17.51 8.39 5.19
CA PHE A 434 -17.27 9.79 4.85
C PHE A 434 -16.83 10.00 3.39
N GLU A 435 -15.90 9.19 2.87
CA GLU A 435 -15.45 9.25 1.48
C GLU A 435 -16.61 8.99 0.51
N ARG A 436 -17.42 7.96 0.76
CA ARG A 436 -18.53 7.60 -0.11
C ARG A 436 -19.68 8.60 -0.03
N CYS A 437 -19.98 9.14 1.15
CA CYS A 437 -20.99 10.20 1.28
C CYS A 437 -20.55 11.47 0.55
N ALA A 438 -19.28 11.88 0.66
CA ALA A 438 -18.75 13.03 -0.07
C ALA A 438 -18.82 12.81 -1.59
N VAL A 439 -18.39 11.65 -2.10
CA VAL A 439 -18.46 11.29 -3.52
C VAL A 439 -19.90 11.19 -4.06
N ARG A 440 -20.90 10.89 -3.21
CA ARG A 440 -22.33 10.84 -3.59
C ARG A 440 -23.10 12.15 -3.33
N GLY A 441 -22.45 13.19 -2.79
CA GLY A 441 -23.14 14.43 -2.39
C GLY A 441 -24.22 14.17 -1.32
N ALA A 442 -23.94 13.26 -0.39
CA ALA A 442 -24.78 12.90 0.73
C ALA A 442 -24.39 13.78 1.94
N SER A 443 -24.85 15.04 1.89
CA SER A 443 -24.38 16.11 2.78
C SER A 443 -25.02 16.11 4.16
N ASP A 444 -26.21 15.53 4.33
CA ASP A 444 -26.88 15.42 5.62
C ASP A 444 -26.40 14.19 6.38
N GLU A 445 -26.13 13.12 5.65
CA GLU A 445 -25.47 11.89 6.07
C GLU A 445 -24.09 12.21 6.67
N ILE A 446 -23.30 13.09 6.06
CA ILE A 446 -22.04 13.61 6.62
C ILE A 446 -22.27 14.32 7.97
N LYS A 447 -23.34 15.11 8.11
CA LYS A 447 -23.66 15.80 9.38
C LYS A 447 -24.06 14.78 10.47
N GLN A 448 -24.86 13.76 10.11
CA GLN A 448 -25.24 12.67 11.00
C GLN A 448 -24.03 11.88 11.48
N LEU A 449 -23.15 11.48 10.56
CA LEU A 449 -21.91 10.76 10.87
C LEU A 449 -20.96 11.61 11.71
N MET A 450 -20.80 12.91 11.43
CA MET A 450 -19.97 13.81 12.26
C MET A 450 -20.50 13.97 13.69
N ARG A 451 -21.82 14.00 13.86
CA ARG A 451 -22.46 14.05 15.19
C ARG A 451 -22.14 12.77 15.98
N GLY A 452 -22.44 11.61 15.42
CA GLY A 452 -22.14 10.31 16.04
C GLY A 452 -20.65 10.07 16.28
N LEU A 453 -19.77 10.62 15.42
CA LEU A 453 -18.32 10.56 15.60
C LEU A 453 -17.88 11.40 16.81
N ARG A 454 -18.39 12.62 16.98
CA ARG A 454 -18.11 13.44 18.17
C ARG A 454 -18.64 12.76 19.44
N GLU A 455 -19.89 12.28 19.42
CA GLU A 455 -20.49 11.50 20.53
C GLU A 455 -19.63 10.27 20.91
N GLY A 456 -18.98 9.62 19.93
CA GLY A 456 -18.07 8.51 20.15
C GLY A 456 -16.65 8.88 20.60
N CYS A 457 -16.19 10.11 20.33
CA CYS A 457 -14.83 10.56 20.67
C CYS A 457 -14.76 11.29 22.02
N GLY A 458 -15.74 12.15 22.32
CA GLY A 458 -15.78 12.99 23.53
C GLY A 458 -16.43 14.36 23.31
N ASN A 459 -16.58 15.12 24.39
CA ASN A 459 -17.30 16.40 24.40
C ASN A 459 -16.41 17.62 24.09
N GLN A 460 -15.09 17.52 24.27
CA GLN A 460 -14.15 18.59 23.96
C GLN A 460 -13.73 18.53 22.49
N ALA A 461 -13.30 19.67 21.94
CA ALA A 461 -12.79 19.71 20.56
C ALA A 461 -11.57 18.79 20.38
N ALA A 462 -10.64 18.78 21.36
CA ALA A 462 -9.43 17.96 21.34
C ALA A 462 -9.71 16.45 21.29
N ASP A 463 -10.80 15.99 21.92
CA ASP A 463 -11.14 14.57 22.08
C ASP A 463 -11.21 13.83 20.72
N LEU A 464 -11.62 14.54 19.65
CA LEU A 464 -11.65 14.02 18.28
C LEU A 464 -10.28 13.54 17.79
N VAL A 465 -9.20 14.26 18.10
CA VAL A 465 -7.84 13.86 17.70
C VAL A 465 -7.19 12.98 18.77
N MET A 466 -7.47 13.21 20.05
CA MET A 466 -6.98 12.38 21.16
C MET A 466 -7.41 10.91 20.99
N THR A 467 -8.70 10.67 20.77
CA THR A 467 -9.29 9.34 20.66
C THR A 467 -8.90 8.65 19.35
N LEU A 468 -8.95 9.35 18.21
CA LEU A 468 -8.63 8.74 16.90
C LEU A 468 -7.12 8.46 16.73
N CYS A 469 -6.24 9.33 17.21
CA CYS A 469 -4.79 9.11 17.14
C CYS A 469 -4.21 8.40 18.39
N CYS A 470 -5.06 7.91 19.30
CA CYS A 470 -4.66 7.17 20.51
C CYS A 470 -3.59 7.89 21.34
N LEU A 471 -3.83 9.18 21.64
CA LEU A 471 -2.87 10.07 22.32
C LEU A 471 -3.00 10.07 23.85
N GLY A 472 -3.99 9.35 24.41
CA GLY A 472 -4.17 9.19 25.86
C GLY A 472 -3.05 8.38 26.53
N ASP A 473 -2.82 8.63 27.82
CA ASP A 473 -1.72 8.02 28.59
C ASP A 473 -2.09 6.63 29.18
N ASP A 474 -2.69 5.76 28.38
CA ASP A 474 -3.15 4.41 28.79
C ASP A 474 -1.98 3.44 29.02
N LYS A 475 -1.41 3.49 30.22
CA LYS A 475 -0.27 2.69 30.67
C LYS A 475 -0.64 1.25 31.07
N GLU A 476 -1.37 0.53 30.21
CA GLU A 476 -1.66 -0.90 30.43
C GLU A 476 -0.40 -1.77 30.27
N LYS A 477 -0.02 -2.49 31.34
CA LYS A 477 1.18 -3.35 31.37
C LYS A 477 0.87 -4.75 30.85
N VAL A 478 0.85 -4.93 29.53
CA VAL A 478 0.51 -6.20 28.87
C VAL A 478 1.74 -6.91 28.28
N LYS A 479 1.70 -8.25 28.21
CA LYS A 479 2.86 -9.14 27.98
C LYS A 479 3.09 -9.57 26.52
N ASP A 480 2.99 -8.65 25.55
CA ASP A 480 3.53 -8.85 24.20
C ASP A 480 3.81 -7.49 23.53
N VAL A 481 5.02 -6.95 23.74
CA VAL A 481 5.34 -5.56 23.39
C VAL A 481 5.29 -5.33 21.88
N ASP A 482 5.86 -6.24 21.08
CA ASP A 482 6.02 -6.04 19.64
C ASP A 482 4.71 -6.16 18.87
N GLN A 483 3.86 -7.14 19.23
CA GLN A 483 2.58 -7.30 18.54
C GLN A 483 1.58 -6.21 18.94
N LEU A 484 1.61 -5.75 20.20
CA LEU A 484 0.81 -4.61 20.63
C LEU A 484 1.26 -3.31 19.98
N ALA A 485 2.57 -3.05 19.89
CA ALA A 485 3.10 -1.87 19.21
C ALA A 485 2.70 -1.82 17.72
N ARG A 486 2.76 -2.95 17.00
CA ARG A 486 2.28 -3.05 15.60
C ARG A 486 0.77 -2.78 15.49
N ASN A 487 -0.04 -3.32 16.39
CA ASN A 487 -1.48 -3.10 16.43
C ASN A 487 -1.81 -1.63 16.73
N GLN A 488 -1.12 -1.00 17.70
CA GLN A 488 -1.30 0.40 18.07
C GLN A 488 -0.92 1.34 16.93
N TYR A 489 0.21 1.10 16.24
CA TYR A 489 0.62 1.82 15.04
C TYR A 489 -0.45 1.73 13.93
N ALA A 490 -1.01 0.54 13.69
CA ALA A 490 -2.06 0.35 12.70
C ALA A 490 -3.33 1.14 13.05
N ILE A 491 -3.78 1.11 14.31
CA ILE A 491 -4.96 1.86 14.79
C ILE A 491 -4.73 3.37 14.65
N GLN A 492 -3.61 3.89 15.12
CA GLN A 492 -3.25 5.31 15.01
C GLN A 492 -3.15 5.76 13.54
N SER A 493 -2.58 4.92 12.67
CA SER A 493 -2.53 5.15 11.22
C SER A 493 -3.93 5.28 10.62
N HIS A 494 -4.85 4.36 10.92
CA HIS A 494 -6.24 4.43 10.46
C HIS A 494 -6.97 5.69 10.97
N GLY A 495 -6.71 6.10 12.22
CA GLY A 495 -7.31 7.31 12.81
C GLY A 495 -6.77 8.61 12.19
N ALA A 496 -5.46 8.69 11.96
CA ALA A 496 -4.86 9.81 11.23
C ALA A 496 -5.34 9.89 9.77
N GLN A 497 -5.52 8.74 9.10
CA GLN A 497 -6.12 8.66 7.77
C GLN A 497 -7.59 9.11 7.77
N LEU A 498 -8.40 8.71 8.76
CA LEU A 498 -9.76 9.21 8.93
C LEU A 498 -9.78 10.73 9.10
N LEU A 499 -8.97 11.29 10.00
CA LEU A 499 -8.88 12.74 10.20
C LEU A 499 -8.42 13.50 8.94
N THR A 500 -7.51 12.90 8.15
CA THR A 500 -7.07 13.43 6.85
C THR A 500 -8.19 13.41 5.81
N THR A 501 -9.00 12.34 5.79
CA THR A 501 -10.25 12.27 5.00
C THR A 501 -11.27 13.32 5.43
N LEU A 502 -11.42 13.61 6.74
CA LEU A 502 -12.32 14.67 7.19
C LEU A 502 -11.85 16.07 6.76
N LEU A 503 -10.54 16.30 6.66
CA LEU A 503 -9.99 17.58 6.17
C LEU A 503 -10.32 17.86 4.70
N SER A 504 -10.45 16.84 3.85
CA SER A 504 -10.83 17.04 2.44
C SER A 504 -12.33 17.26 2.20
N ILE A 505 -13.17 17.15 3.25
CA ILE A 505 -14.63 17.27 3.15
C ILE A 505 -15.09 18.62 3.76
N PRO A 506 -15.80 19.49 3.01
CA PRO A 506 -16.36 20.73 3.53
C PRO A 506 -17.33 20.49 4.69
N GLY A 507 -17.07 21.10 5.85
CA GLY A 507 -17.83 20.92 7.08
C GLY A 507 -17.03 20.15 8.13
N PRO A 508 -16.79 18.82 7.96
CA PRO A 508 -15.90 18.05 8.83
C PRO A 508 -14.51 18.66 9.02
N SER A 509 -13.95 19.27 7.98
CA SER A 509 -12.62 19.91 8.01
C SER A 509 -12.46 20.95 9.12
N LYS A 510 -13.49 21.80 9.31
CA LYS A 510 -13.55 22.78 10.42
C LYS A 510 -13.41 22.07 11.77
N GLY A 511 -14.08 20.94 11.96
CA GLY A 511 -14.03 20.18 13.21
C GLY A 511 -12.64 19.60 13.51
N VAL A 512 -11.87 19.23 12.49
CA VAL A 512 -10.48 18.79 12.65
C VAL A 512 -9.55 19.97 12.95
N HIS A 513 -9.75 21.13 12.30
CA HIS A 513 -9.00 22.35 12.60
C HIS A 513 -9.23 22.84 14.04
N GLU A 514 -10.48 22.82 14.51
CA GLU A 514 -10.84 23.11 15.91
C GLU A 514 -10.18 22.12 16.89
N ALA A 515 -10.19 20.82 16.56
CA ALA A 515 -9.58 19.79 17.39
C ALA A 515 -8.07 19.93 17.52
N ILE A 516 -7.37 20.20 16.40
CA ILE A 516 -5.90 20.40 16.39
C ILE A 516 -5.49 21.65 17.19
N LEU A 517 -6.26 22.75 17.12
CA LEU A 517 -6.00 23.95 17.92
C LEU A 517 -6.27 23.77 19.42
N ALA A 518 -7.12 22.80 19.79
CA ALA A 518 -7.45 22.51 21.18
C ALA A 518 -6.45 21.55 21.86
N LEU A 519 -5.48 20.99 21.13
CA LEU A 519 -4.45 20.11 21.69
C LEU A 519 -3.38 20.90 22.45
N PRO A 520 -2.94 20.43 23.64
CA PRO A 520 -1.66 20.79 24.23
C PRO A 520 -0.50 20.63 23.24
N ILE A 521 0.45 21.56 23.24
CA ILE A 521 1.52 21.63 22.23
C ILE A 521 2.38 20.37 22.18
N ASP A 522 2.66 19.75 23.34
CA ASP A 522 3.41 18.49 23.45
C ASP A 522 2.76 17.34 22.66
N LEU A 523 1.43 17.37 22.51
CA LEU A 523 0.67 16.36 21.77
C LEU A 523 0.62 16.65 20.26
N VAL A 524 0.73 17.92 19.86
CA VAL A 524 0.98 18.29 18.45
C VAL A 524 2.41 17.89 18.05
N VAL A 525 3.40 18.09 18.94
CA VAL A 525 4.77 17.60 18.76
C VAL A 525 4.81 16.06 18.71
N ARG A 526 4.07 15.36 19.60
CA ARG A 526 3.89 13.90 19.56
C ARG A 526 3.33 13.45 18.20
N LEU A 527 2.26 14.09 17.69
CA LEU A 527 1.71 13.80 16.36
C LEU A 527 2.74 14.02 15.23
N ALA A 528 3.50 15.11 15.27
CA ALA A 528 4.52 15.43 14.27
C ALA A 528 5.71 14.44 14.26
N THR A 529 5.97 13.76 15.38
CA THR A 529 7.16 12.92 15.58
C THR A 529 6.88 11.41 15.62
N THR A 530 5.64 10.97 15.83
CA THR A 530 5.34 9.53 16.03
C THR A 530 5.37 8.72 14.73
N SER A 531 4.77 9.22 13.64
CA SER A 531 4.58 8.41 12.41
C SER A 531 4.37 9.26 11.16
N MET A 532 4.56 8.65 9.98
CA MET A 532 4.25 9.30 8.70
C MET A 532 2.75 9.66 8.56
N PRO A 533 1.77 8.79 8.93
CA PRO A 533 0.35 9.18 8.96
C PRO A 533 0.04 10.37 9.87
N THR A 534 0.59 10.40 11.10
CA THR A 534 0.28 11.48 12.06
C THR A 534 0.92 12.83 11.69
N VAL A 535 2.10 12.84 11.07
CA VAL A 535 2.63 14.10 10.50
C VAL A 535 1.90 14.49 9.21
N THR A 536 1.44 13.52 8.39
CA THR A 536 0.63 13.79 7.19
C THR A 536 -0.71 14.44 7.53
N LEU A 537 -1.33 14.07 8.65
CA LEU A 537 -2.48 14.78 9.19
C LEU A 537 -2.18 16.27 9.43
N LEU A 538 -1.06 16.60 10.08
CA LEU A 538 -0.69 17.98 10.38
C LEU A 538 -0.31 18.78 9.13
N THR A 539 0.43 18.19 8.18
CA THR A 539 0.76 18.87 6.91
C THR A 539 -0.47 19.07 6.02
N SER A 540 -1.40 18.12 6.01
CA SER A 540 -2.70 18.26 5.34
C SER A 540 -3.56 19.34 6.00
N ALA A 541 -3.59 19.38 7.34
CA ALA A 541 -4.34 20.40 8.09
C ALA A 541 -3.83 21.81 7.80
N LEU A 542 -2.51 22.00 7.74
CA LEU A 542 -1.88 23.28 7.38
C LEU A 542 -2.20 23.73 5.95
N HIS A 543 -2.19 22.82 4.98
CA HIS A 543 -2.50 23.11 3.58
C HIS A 543 -4.00 23.25 3.28
N THR A 544 -4.87 22.72 4.14
CA THR A 544 -6.33 22.84 4.00
C THR A 544 -6.78 24.25 4.41
N PRO A 545 -7.50 25.00 3.56
CA PRO A 545 -8.11 26.27 3.96
C PRO A 545 -9.05 26.11 5.16
N SER A 546 -8.92 26.96 6.16
CA SER A 546 -9.67 26.89 7.40
C SER A 546 -10.70 28.01 7.52
N ALA A 547 -11.89 27.67 8.03
CA ALA A 547 -12.88 28.66 8.43
C ALA A 547 -12.37 29.57 9.58
N ASN A 548 -11.33 29.15 10.30
CA ASN A 548 -10.57 30.01 11.21
C ASN A 548 -9.30 30.54 10.52
N SER A 549 -9.30 31.82 10.15
CA SER A 549 -8.15 32.50 9.52
C SER A 549 -6.92 32.63 10.45
N THR A 550 -7.00 32.22 11.71
CA THR A 550 -5.85 32.09 12.61
C THR A 550 -5.32 30.66 12.75
N PHE A 551 -5.92 29.65 12.10
CA PHE A 551 -5.54 28.23 12.28
C PHE A 551 -4.04 27.97 12.06
N GLN A 552 -3.53 28.24 10.85
CA GLN A 552 -2.12 27.96 10.54
C GLN A 552 -1.17 28.82 11.39
N LYS A 553 -1.61 30.01 11.80
CA LYS A 553 -0.86 30.94 12.66
C LYS A 553 -0.76 30.39 14.09
N GLY A 554 -1.85 29.86 14.65
CA GLY A 554 -1.86 29.23 15.97
C GLY A 554 -0.94 28.01 16.03
N VAL A 555 -1.04 27.11 15.05
CA VAL A 555 -0.18 25.92 14.96
C VAL A 555 1.30 26.30 14.83
N VAL A 556 1.66 27.21 13.92
CA VAL A 556 3.06 27.66 13.76
C VAL A 556 3.57 28.41 14.99
N SER A 557 2.74 29.22 15.64
CA SER A 557 3.13 29.95 16.85
C SER A 557 3.42 29.01 18.02
N GLY A 558 2.61 27.96 18.21
CA GLY A 558 2.83 26.96 19.26
C GLY A 558 4.11 26.15 19.02
N LEU A 559 4.34 25.71 17.77
CA LEU A 559 5.49 24.88 17.42
C LEU A 559 6.84 25.62 17.46
N SER A 560 6.85 26.95 17.60
CA SER A 560 8.04 27.82 17.53
C SER A 560 9.21 27.34 18.41
N ALA A 561 8.95 26.87 19.63
CA ALA A 561 9.99 26.37 20.55
C ALA A 561 10.59 25.01 20.13
N HIS A 562 9.84 24.20 19.37
CA HIS A 562 10.23 22.85 18.94
C HIS A 562 10.76 22.81 17.50
N VAL A 563 10.88 23.96 16.82
CA VAL A 563 11.37 24.05 15.44
C VAL A 563 12.71 23.32 15.20
N PRO A 564 13.75 23.47 16.07
CA PRO A 564 15.02 22.77 15.86
C PRO A 564 14.90 21.24 16.00
N GLU A 565 14.21 20.78 17.05
CA GLU A 565 13.93 19.36 17.34
C GLU A 565 13.18 18.69 16.17
N LEU A 566 12.09 19.33 15.72
CA LEU A 566 11.27 18.83 14.63
C LEU A 566 12.04 18.79 13.31
N ALA A 567 12.92 19.76 13.04
CA ALA A 567 13.67 19.84 11.79
C ALA A 567 14.71 18.70 11.60
N VAL A 568 15.16 18.06 12.69
CA VAL A 568 16.02 16.87 12.64
C VAL A 568 15.27 15.55 12.85
N SER A 569 13.99 15.59 13.26
CA SER A 569 13.16 14.40 13.46
C SER A 569 12.87 13.63 12.16
N GLN A 570 12.84 12.30 12.25
CA GLN A 570 12.51 11.39 11.14
C GLN A 570 11.18 11.75 10.45
N PHE A 571 10.17 12.19 11.21
CA PHE A 571 8.87 12.60 10.67
C PHE A 571 8.65 14.11 10.75
N GLY A 572 9.06 14.76 11.85
CA GLY A 572 8.78 16.18 12.11
C GLY A 572 9.31 17.15 11.06
N HIS A 573 10.38 16.79 10.35
CA HIS A 573 10.98 17.65 9.33
C HIS A 573 10.02 17.90 8.14
N ASN A 574 9.08 16.98 7.88
CA ASN A 574 8.03 17.17 6.88
C ASN A 574 7.06 18.29 7.29
N LEU A 575 6.79 18.45 8.59
CA LEU A 575 5.96 19.55 9.10
C LEU A 575 6.68 20.89 8.96
N ILE A 576 7.98 20.93 9.27
CA ILE A 576 8.80 22.14 9.08
C ILE A 576 8.92 22.51 7.59
N ASN A 577 9.02 21.53 6.67
CA ASN A 577 8.93 21.78 5.22
C ASN A 577 7.57 22.37 4.83
N ALA A 578 6.45 21.76 5.25
CA ALA A 578 5.10 22.24 4.93
C ALA A 578 4.83 23.69 5.40
N ILE A 579 5.41 24.12 6.51
CA ILE A 579 5.30 25.52 6.98
C ILE A 579 5.96 26.52 6.02
N ALA A 580 6.99 26.12 5.26
CA ALA A 580 7.53 26.93 4.18
C ALA A 580 6.58 27.02 2.98
N GLU A 581 5.87 25.93 2.68
CA GLU A 581 5.01 25.76 1.49
C GLU A 581 3.68 26.52 1.58
N VAL A 582 3.07 26.62 2.77
CA VAL A 582 1.83 27.40 2.98
C VAL A 582 2.00 28.88 2.60
N PRO A 583 1.11 29.51 1.80
CA PRO A 583 1.26 30.89 1.33
C PRO A 583 1.48 31.97 2.41
N SER A 584 2.36 32.94 2.13
CA SER A 584 2.63 34.09 3.00
C SER A 584 1.52 35.15 3.04
N LYS A 585 0.57 35.09 2.09
CA LYS A 585 -0.61 35.95 1.97
C LYS A 585 -1.82 35.08 1.62
N GLY A 586 -2.96 35.33 2.27
CA GLY A 586 -4.20 34.57 2.06
C GLY A 586 -5.16 34.75 3.25
N LYS A 587 -6.47 34.74 2.99
CA LYS A 587 -7.49 34.97 4.03
C LYS A 587 -7.66 33.74 4.93
N ASP A 588 -7.97 32.60 4.31
CA ASP A 588 -8.37 31.36 4.99
C ASP A 588 -7.24 30.30 4.99
N LEU A 589 -6.12 30.61 4.33
CA LEU A 589 -4.89 29.83 4.26
C LEU A 589 -3.69 30.79 4.21
N SER A 590 -3.02 31.03 5.34
CA SER A 590 -1.74 31.77 5.34
C SER A 590 -0.88 31.61 6.59
N VAL A 591 0.45 31.57 6.38
CA VAL A 591 1.49 31.73 7.43
C VAL A 591 2.28 33.00 7.09
N PRO A 592 2.01 34.15 7.75
CA PRO A 592 2.64 35.43 7.44
C PRO A 592 4.17 35.39 7.41
N CYS A 593 4.79 36.15 6.51
CA CYS A 593 6.24 36.17 6.31
C CYS A 593 7.03 36.40 7.61
N HIS A 594 6.56 37.23 8.54
CA HIS A 594 7.22 37.45 9.83
C HIS A 594 7.24 36.20 10.73
N MET A 595 6.26 35.30 10.62
CA MET A 595 6.25 34.01 11.33
C MET A 595 7.26 33.05 10.71
N LYS A 596 7.39 33.07 9.38
CA LYS A 596 8.45 32.31 8.68
C LYS A 596 9.84 32.83 9.01
N GLU A 597 10.01 34.14 9.15
CA GLU A 597 11.26 34.71 9.66
C GLU A 597 11.56 34.24 11.09
N ALA A 598 10.56 34.15 11.98
CA ALA A 598 10.75 33.60 13.32
C ALA A 598 11.16 32.11 13.29
N VAL A 599 10.53 31.27 12.45
CA VAL A 599 10.95 29.87 12.24
C VAL A 599 12.39 29.80 11.73
N MET A 600 12.77 30.63 10.75
CA MET A 600 14.14 30.67 10.23
C MET A 600 15.16 31.22 11.26
N GLN A 601 14.74 32.08 12.19
CA GLN A 601 15.55 32.52 13.33
C GLN A 601 15.82 31.39 14.33
N GLN A 602 14.90 30.43 14.51
CA GLN A 602 15.13 29.22 15.32
C GLN A 602 15.98 28.17 14.60
N LEU A 603 15.81 28.01 13.28
CA LEU A 603 16.62 27.08 12.48
C LEU A 603 18.08 27.54 12.30
N TRP A 604 18.31 28.84 12.15
CA TRP A 604 19.62 29.40 11.80
C TRP A 604 20.77 29.03 12.77
N PRO A 605 20.63 29.12 14.11
CA PRO A 605 21.68 28.72 15.05
C PRO A 605 22.09 27.24 14.95
N HIS A 606 21.19 26.37 14.50
CA HIS A 606 21.39 24.92 14.41
C HIS A 606 21.96 24.46 13.06
N GLU A 607 22.56 25.35 12.25
CA GLU A 607 23.11 25.03 10.91
C GLU A 607 23.95 23.74 10.87
N MET A 608 24.86 23.54 11.83
CA MET A 608 25.74 22.36 11.86
C MET A 608 24.95 21.07 12.12
N GLU A 609 24.00 21.11 13.03
CA GLU A 609 23.14 19.98 13.41
C GLU A 609 22.21 19.59 12.24
N LEU A 610 21.60 20.60 11.61
CA LEU A 610 20.77 20.43 10.42
C LEU A 610 21.57 19.84 9.26
N ARG A 611 22.81 20.31 9.01
CA ARG A 611 23.66 19.77 7.94
C ARG A 611 24.11 18.32 8.19
N ASN A 612 24.19 17.86 9.43
CA ASN A 612 24.63 16.51 9.76
C ASN A 612 23.57 15.43 9.42
N SER A 613 22.28 15.71 9.62
CA SER A 613 21.18 14.77 9.32
C SER A 613 20.64 14.92 7.89
N TRP A 614 20.06 13.85 7.31
CA TRP A 614 19.36 13.97 6.02
C TRP A 614 18.10 14.85 6.13
N MET A 615 17.38 14.71 7.23
CA MET A 615 16.18 15.46 7.58
C MET A 615 16.46 16.97 7.67
N GLY A 616 17.49 17.36 8.43
CA GLY A 616 17.91 18.76 8.53
C GLY A 616 18.47 19.33 7.22
N ARG A 617 19.16 18.53 6.40
CA ARG A 617 19.54 18.90 5.02
C ARG A 617 18.34 19.09 4.10
N SER A 618 17.23 18.38 4.36
CA SER A 618 15.95 18.61 3.68
C SER A 618 15.41 20.00 4.04
N VAL A 619 15.22 20.27 5.34
CA VAL A 619 14.74 21.56 5.86
C VAL A 619 15.60 22.73 5.40
N TRP A 620 16.92 22.64 5.51
CA TRP A 620 17.86 23.70 5.09
C TRP A 620 17.72 24.07 3.61
N ARG A 621 17.46 23.07 2.75
CA ARG A 621 17.27 23.25 1.30
C ARG A 621 15.91 23.87 0.99
N THR A 622 14.84 23.41 1.65
CA THR A 622 13.48 23.95 1.49
C THR A 622 13.42 25.40 1.94
N TRP A 623 13.95 25.70 3.13
CA TRP A 623 13.99 27.03 3.73
C TRP A 623 15.08 27.95 3.17
N LYS A 624 15.89 27.49 2.19
CA LYS A 624 16.99 28.24 1.57
C LYS A 624 17.95 28.86 2.60
N GLY A 625 18.38 28.09 3.60
CA GLY A 625 19.19 28.58 4.72
C GLY A 625 20.49 29.27 4.29
N ASP A 626 21.10 28.85 3.18
CA ASP A 626 22.29 29.51 2.59
C ASP A 626 21.99 30.92 2.06
N MET A 627 20.76 31.18 1.59
CA MET A 627 20.31 32.51 1.19
C MET A 627 19.94 33.36 2.42
N TRP A 628 19.36 32.78 3.48
CA TRP A 628 19.18 33.48 4.76
C TRP A 628 20.52 33.88 5.42
N LYS A 629 21.54 33.04 5.27
CA LYS A 629 22.92 33.29 5.74
C LYS A 629 23.56 34.48 5.03
N THR A 630 23.45 34.54 3.70
CA THR A 630 24.23 35.46 2.86
C THR A 630 23.45 36.71 2.42
N ARG A 631 22.14 36.58 2.18
CA ARG A 631 21.29 37.59 1.51
C ARG A 631 19.86 37.57 2.07
N ARG A 632 19.70 38.03 3.32
CA ARG A 632 18.38 38.11 4.01
C ARG A 632 17.33 38.93 3.26
N GLY A 633 17.74 39.93 2.49
CA GLY A 633 16.84 40.70 1.60
C GLY A 633 16.23 39.81 0.52
N ASP A 634 17.08 39.17 -0.29
CA ASP A 634 16.70 38.21 -1.33
C ASP A 634 15.83 37.08 -0.77
N TRP A 635 16.14 36.57 0.44
CA TRP A 635 15.32 35.57 1.11
C TRP A 635 13.89 36.06 1.40
N LYS A 636 13.73 37.29 1.91
CA LYS A 636 12.41 37.90 2.16
C LYS A 636 11.64 38.10 0.86
N VAL A 637 12.30 38.51 -0.22
CA VAL A 637 11.68 38.65 -1.55
C VAL A 637 11.25 37.27 -2.06
N TRP A 638 12.13 36.27 -2.04
CA TRP A 638 11.86 34.90 -2.46
C TRP A 638 10.69 34.27 -1.67
N MET A 639 10.68 34.37 -0.34
CA MET A 639 9.62 33.79 0.50
C MET A 639 8.23 34.42 0.24
N ASN A 640 8.19 35.65 -0.27
CA ASN A 640 6.94 36.29 -0.72
C ASN A 640 6.59 35.97 -2.19
N ALA A 641 7.57 35.80 -3.07
CA ALA A 641 7.37 35.66 -4.52
C ALA A 641 7.20 34.21 -5.00
N ALA A 642 7.93 33.25 -4.41
CA ALA A 642 7.84 31.82 -4.76
C ALA A 642 6.47 31.18 -4.42
N GLN A 643 5.57 31.97 -3.83
CA GLN A 643 4.22 31.58 -3.44
C GLN A 643 3.13 32.24 -4.31
N GLU A 644 3.53 33.03 -5.30
CA GLU A 644 2.65 33.52 -6.37
C GLU A 644 2.66 32.54 -7.58
N GLU A 645 3.77 31.84 -7.83
CA GLU A 645 3.88 30.81 -8.89
C GLU A 645 3.18 29.47 -8.56
N THR A 646 2.91 29.18 -7.28
CA THR A 646 2.28 27.93 -6.83
C THR A 646 0.75 27.96 -6.81
N GLN A 647 0.11 29.04 -7.29
CA GLN A 647 -1.36 29.09 -7.46
C GLN A 647 -1.80 28.61 -8.85
N PRO A 648 -2.66 27.58 -8.97
CA PRO A 648 -3.23 27.16 -10.24
C PRO A 648 -4.26 28.19 -10.76
N GLY A 649 -3.77 29.23 -11.45
CA GLY A 649 -4.59 30.30 -12.02
C GLY A 649 -3.87 31.63 -12.28
N GLY A 650 -2.62 31.80 -11.83
CA GLY A 650 -1.85 33.05 -11.97
C GLY A 650 -1.38 33.36 -13.39
N ALA A 651 -2.25 33.91 -14.25
CA ALA A 651 -1.87 34.34 -15.59
C ALA A 651 -0.81 35.48 -15.56
N ARG A 652 0.41 35.17 -16.00
CA ARG A 652 1.57 36.09 -16.02
C ARG A 652 1.34 37.27 -16.97
N LYS A 653 0.81 38.39 -16.43
CA LYS A 653 0.85 39.69 -17.12
C LYS A 653 2.28 40.23 -17.11
N GLU A 654 2.95 40.10 -18.26
CA GLU A 654 4.24 40.75 -18.50
C GLU A 654 4.10 42.27 -18.36
N ARG A 655 4.95 42.88 -17.53
CA ARG A 655 5.03 44.33 -17.39
C ARG A 655 6.10 44.84 -18.34
N ASN A 656 5.69 45.30 -19.52
CA ASN A 656 6.58 46.04 -20.41
C ASN A 656 7.15 47.26 -19.68
N ALA A 657 8.47 47.37 -19.63
CA ALA A 657 9.15 48.57 -19.17
C ALA A 657 9.14 49.61 -20.30
N GLY A 658 8.52 50.77 -20.07
CA GLY A 658 8.34 51.72 -21.17
C GLY A 658 7.53 52.97 -20.87
N ASP A 659 7.67 53.60 -19.68
CA ASP A 659 7.37 55.04 -19.58
C ASP A 659 8.06 55.73 -18.38
N ARG A 660 8.91 56.73 -18.68
CA ARG A 660 9.22 57.90 -17.85
C ARG A 660 9.76 59.02 -18.76
N PRO A 661 9.27 60.27 -18.64
CA PRO A 661 9.67 61.37 -19.52
C PRO A 661 11.06 61.93 -19.16
N ALA A 662 11.72 62.51 -20.16
CA ALA A 662 13.06 63.10 -20.02
C ALA A 662 13.05 64.49 -19.36
N VAL A 663 14.00 64.74 -18.45
CA VAL A 663 14.32 66.10 -17.97
C VAL A 663 15.84 66.33 -18.02
N LYS A 664 16.21 67.25 -18.92
CA LYS A 664 17.45 68.04 -19.03
C LYS A 664 18.55 67.79 -18.00
N GLU A 665 19.73 67.37 -18.48
CA GLU A 665 21.01 67.49 -17.79
C GLU A 665 21.73 68.77 -18.21
N THR A 666 22.43 69.45 -17.29
CA THR A 666 23.22 70.66 -17.61
C THR A 666 24.55 70.76 -16.83
N VAL A 667 25.65 70.73 -17.60
CA VAL A 667 26.81 71.64 -17.49
C VAL A 667 27.92 71.33 -16.46
N LYS A 668 28.97 70.65 -16.99
CA LYS A 668 30.43 70.93 -16.89
C LYS A 668 31.25 70.66 -15.60
N ARG A 669 32.51 70.27 -15.89
CA ARG A 669 33.80 70.57 -15.19
C ARG A 669 34.14 69.74 -13.92
N GLU A 670 35.41 69.42 -13.63
CA GLU A 670 36.68 69.57 -14.40
C GLU A 670 37.75 68.50 -14.04
N LYS A 671 38.68 68.28 -14.98
CA LYS A 671 40.00 67.60 -14.91
C LYS A 671 40.59 67.24 -13.53
N ARG A 672 41.31 66.10 -13.49
CA ARG A 672 42.79 66.09 -13.32
C ARG A 672 43.45 64.73 -13.68
N LYS A 673 44.63 64.85 -14.30
CA LYS A 673 45.81 63.96 -14.48
C LYS A 673 45.64 62.43 -14.41
N THR A 674 46.13 61.57 -15.32
CA THR A 674 47.37 61.51 -16.16
C THR A 674 48.66 61.12 -15.43
N GLU A 675 48.95 59.81 -15.41
CA GLU A 675 50.28 59.16 -15.37
C GLU A 675 50.07 57.70 -15.87
N GLY A 676 50.96 57.07 -16.65
CA GLY A 676 52.16 57.70 -17.22
C GLY A 676 53.18 56.86 -18.01
N GLU A 677 53.08 55.54 -18.17
CA GLU A 677 54.10 54.68 -18.83
C GLU A 677 53.50 53.30 -19.20
N GLY A 678 54.03 52.46 -20.12
CA GLY A 678 55.14 52.63 -21.08
C GLY A 678 55.59 51.27 -21.69
N ASN A 679 55.59 51.15 -23.04
CA ASN A 679 55.94 49.95 -23.86
C ASN A 679 55.06 48.68 -23.65
N ALA A 680 54.71 47.85 -24.66
CA ALA A 680 55.37 47.33 -25.88
C ALA A 680 56.37 46.20 -25.58
N ASN A 681 56.41 45.07 -26.32
CA ASN A 681 56.17 44.91 -27.75
C ASN A 681 55.65 43.49 -28.16
N GLU A 682 55.21 43.33 -29.43
CA GLU A 682 55.31 42.15 -30.33
C GLU A 682 54.97 40.68 -29.87
N ALA A 683 54.47 39.76 -30.73
CA ALA A 683 54.13 39.80 -32.15
C ALA A 683 52.97 38.83 -32.53
N ARG A 684 52.43 39.02 -33.74
CA ARG A 684 51.40 38.20 -34.43
C ARG A 684 52.08 37.26 -35.46
N PRO A 685 51.46 36.14 -35.89
CA PRO A 685 50.54 36.20 -37.04
C PRO A 685 49.33 35.22 -36.97
N ARG A 686 48.11 35.63 -37.37
CA ARG A 686 47.39 35.35 -38.65
C ARG A 686 46.97 33.86 -38.83
N SER A 687 45.81 33.50 -39.38
CA SER A 687 44.72 34.22 -40.10
C SER A 687 43.35 33.55 -39.79
N ARG A 688 42.16 33.93 -40.27
CA ARG A 688 41.61 34.95 -41.22
C ARG A 688 40.16 35.17 -40.74
N GLY A 689 39.56 36.37 -40.69
CA GLY A 689 39.15 37.18 -41.84
C GLY A 689 37.84 36.63 -42.47
N ALA A 690 36.65 37.24 -42.50
CA ALA A 690 35.94 38.33 -41.79
C ALA A 690 34.95 39.00 -42.78
N GLN A 691 33.76 39.42 -42.30
CA GLN A 691 32.84 40.43 -42.93
C GLN A 691 32.22 40.05 -44.31
N ALA A 692 31.16 40.68 -44.84
CA ALA A 692 30.38 41.89 -44.52
C ALA A 692 28.85 41.55 -44.39
N GLU A 693 27.93 42.33 -43.78
CA GLU A 693 27.49 43.75 -44.01
C GLU A 693 26.88 43.96 -45.43
N GLU A 694 25.77 44.68 -45.69
CA GLU A 694 24.86 45.53 -44.87
C GLU A 694 23.51 45.80 -45.64
N ILE A 695 22.60 46.67 -45.13
CA ILE A 695 21.51 47.42 -45.86
C ILE A 695 20.24 46.59 -46.25
N ASP A 696 18.96 47.06 -46.24
CA ASP A 696 18.29 48.33 -45.88
C ASP A 696 16.96 48.11 -45.08
N LYS A 697 16.24 49.18 -44.72
CA LYS A 697 14.93 49.21 -44.04
C LYS A 697 13.77 49.63 -44.97
N LYS A 698 12.54 49.35 -44.49
CA LYS A 698 11.21 49.87 -44.92
C LYS A 698 10.57 49.19 -46.16
N LYS A 699 9.41 48.54 -45.95
CA LYS A 699 8.10 49.17 -46.23
C LYS A 699 6.92 48.37 -45.64
N ASP A 700 5.72 48.89 -45.89
CA ASP A 700 4.50 48.69 -45.09
C ASP A 700 3.44 47.81 -45.80
N LYS A 701 2.37 47.46 -45.06
CA LYS A 701 1.05 46.95 -45.53
C LYS A 701 0.94 45.57 -46.21
N LYS A 702 0.48 44.61 -45.40
CA LYS A 702 -0.90 44.05 -45.44
C LYS A 702 -1.56 43.89 -46.84
N LYS A 703 -1.70 42.64 -47.32
CA LYS A 703 -2.72 42.27 -48.34
C LYS A 703 -3.30 40.86 -48.09
N LYS A 704 -4.48 40.57 -48.66
CA LYS A 704 -5.24 39.31 -48.59
C LYS A 704 -5.97 39.10 -49.92
N LYS A 705 -6.10 37.84 -50.37
CA LYS A 705 -6.78 37.34 -51.60
C LYS A 705 -6.19 37.78 -52.95
N MET A 706 -5.86 36.80 -53.81
CA MET A 706 -6.52 36.41 -55.09
C MET A 706 -5.78 35.15 -55.62
N GLU A 707 -6.49 34.04 -55.90
CA GLU A 707 -6.89 33.51 -57.24
C GLU A 707 -5.81 32.58 -57.87
N GLN A 708 -6.15 31.34 -58.23
CA GLN A 708 -6.49 30.80 -59.58
C GLN A 708 -5.31 30.87 -60.59
N GLY A 709 -5.00 29.83 -61.38
CA GLY A 709 -5.62 28.49 -61.52
C GLY A 709 -4.82 27.59 -62.48
N GLU A 710 -5.47 26.57 -63.07
CA GLU A 710 -4.96 25.64 -64.11
C GLU A 710 -3.83 24.65 -63.68
N GLY A 711 -3.64 23.48 -64.30
CA GLY A 711 -4.43 22.77 -65.32
C GLY A 711 -3.75 21.47 -65.83
N ALA A 712 -4.53 20.57 -66.47
CA ALA A 712 -4.11 19.34 -67.20
C ALA A 712 -3.46 18.16 -66.40
N ALA A 713 -3.50 16.89 -66.85
CA ALA A 713 -4.45 16.13 -67.69
C ALA A 713 -4.08 14.62 -67.72
N LYS A 714 -5.06 13.70 -67.86
CA LYS A 714 -5.10 12.53 -68.80
C LYS A 714 -6.21 11.51 -68.50
N GLU A 715 -6.73 10.90 -69.56
CA GLU A 715 -7.59 9.68 -69.61
C GLU A 715 -6.68 8.42 -69.67
N GLU A 716 -7.10 7.14 -69.63
CA GLU A 716 -8.21 6.37 -70.25
C GLU A 716 -8.72 5.28 -69.24
N VAL A 717 -10.03 4.99 -69.08
CA VAL A 717 -10.89 4.04 -69.84
C VAL A 717 -10.31 2.58 -69.79
N LYS A 718 -11.01 1.52 -69.29
CA LYS A 718 -12.41 1.11 -69.51
C LYS A 718 -12.99 0.08 -68.48
N ASP A 719 -14.29 0.20 -68.14
CA ASP A 719 -15.39 -0.76 -67.79
C ASP A 719 -15.15 -2.05 -66.93
N GLU A 720 -16.12 -2.64 -66.19
CA GLU A 720 -17.57 -2.39 -65.98
C GLU A 720 -18.13 -3.00 -64.64
N ALA A 721 -19.30 -2.50 -64.19
CA ALA A 721 -20.37 -3.09 -63.32
C ALA A 721 -20.05 -3.84 -61.99
N ASP A 722 -20.93 -3.91 -60.97
CA ASP A 722 -22.36 -3.56 -60.85
C ASP A 722 -22.73 -2.94 -59.46
N GLY A 723 -24.01 -2.60 -59.24
CA GLY A 723 -24.59 -1.89 -58.08
C GLY A 723 -24.63 -2.65 -56.73
N GLU A 724 -25.24 -2.13 -55.65
CA GLU A 724 -26.37 -1.17 -55.57
C GLU A 724 -26.17 0.02 -54.58
N ARG A 725 -27.22 0.86 -54.44
CA ARG A 725 -27.32 2.00 -53.51
C ARG A 725 -28.71 2.09 -52.87
N GLU A 726 -28.79 2.28 -51.55
CA GLU A 726 -29.72 3.22 -50.83
C GLU A 726 -29.06 3.59 -49.49
N LYS A 727 -28.78 4.86 -49.13
CA LYS A 727 -29.63 6.04 -48.83
C LYS A 727 -30.36 6.02 -47.46
N LYS A 728 -29.86 6.86 -46.53
CA LYS A 728 -30.53 8.04 -45.90
C LYS A 728 -31.92 7.83 -45.20
N LYS A 729 -32.28 8.49 -44.08
CA LYS A 729 -31.76 9.73 -43.44
C LYS A 729 -32.34 9.97 -42.01
N SER A 730 -31.50 10.48 -41.10
CA SER A 730 -31.74 11.50 -40.04
C SER A 730 -33.15 11.86 -39.50
N LYS A 731 -33.24 12.06 -38.17
CA LYS A 731 -33.92 13.23 -37.54
C LYS A 731 -33.35 13.59 -36.14
N LYS A 732 -33.50 14.85 -35.69
CA LYS A 732 -32.99 15.41 -34.41
C LYS A 732 -33.72 16.74 -34.08
N LYS A 733 -33.74 17.16 -32.79
CA LYS A 733 -34.38 18.37 -32.18
C LYS A 733 -35.92 18.27 -31.97
N LYS A 734 -36.58 18.99 -31.03
CA LYS A 734 -36.07 19.91 -29.96
C LYS A 734 -36.54 19.51 -28.54
N THR A 735 -37.08 20.45 -27.75
CA THR A 735 -37.29 20.45 -26.27
C THR A 735 -38.29 21.55 -25.85
N GLU A 736 -38.60 21.67 -24.53
CA GLU A 736 -39.32 22.77 -23.84
C GLU A 736 -40.85 22.83 -24.07
N ALA A 737 -41.71 23.37 -23.17
CA ALA A 737 -41.64 23.63 -21.71
C ALA A 737 -43.07 23.98 -21.17
N GLU A 738 -43.17 24.41 -19.90
CA GLU A 738 -44.29 25.15 -19.25
C GLU A 738 -45.52 24.36 -18.70
N ALA A 739 -46.19 25.02 -17.74
CA ALA A 739 -47.40 24.65 -16.96
C ALA A 739 -48.41 25.85 -17.08
N ASP A 740 -49.53 26.05 -16.36
CA ASP A 740 -50.25 25.39 -15.24
C ASP A 740 -51.72 25.07 -15.67
N ILE A 741 -52.79 24.91 -14.87
CA ILE A 741 -53.47 25.81 -13.90
C ILE A 741 -54.60 25.03 -13.13
N GLU A 742 -54.90 25.47 -11.89
CA GLU A 742 -56.10 25.31 -10.99
C GLU A 742 -57.21 24.25 -11.30
N TYR A 743 -57.79 23.52 -10.33
CA TYR A 743 -58.62 23.94 -9.18
C TYR A 743 -58.85 22.72 -8.24
N ASP A 744 -59.15 22.75 -6.93
CA ASP A 744 -58.92 23.59 -5.73
C ASP A 744 -60.01 23.21 -4.69
N LYS A 745 -59.73 23.31 -3.38
CA LYS A 745 -60.62 23.12 -2.19
C LYS A 745 -61.16 21.70 -1.88
N GLU A 746 -61.00 21.16 -0.66
CA GLU A 746 -61.59 21.48 0.68
C GLU A 746 -63.07 21.03 0.83
N THR A 747 -63.61 20.53 1.96
CA THR A 747 -63.06 20.18 3.30
C THR A 747 -63.93 19.13 4.04
N GLU A 748 -63.31 18.39 4.98
CA GLU A 748 -63.84 17.84 6.25
C GLU A 748 -65.19 17.05 6.45
N LYS A 749 -65.08 16.07 7.38
CA LYS A 749 -66.04 15.65 8.45
C LYS A 749 -67.23 14.69 8.17
N LYS A 750 -67.01 13.45 8.66
CA LYS A 750 -67.84 12.65 9.62
C LYS A 750 -68.97 11.69 9.14
N ARG A 751 -68.81 10.44 9.65
CA ARG A 751 -69.81 9.54 10.33
C ARG A 751 -70.63 8.47 9.56
N LYS A 752 -70.54 7.25 10.14
CA LYS A 752 -71.59 6.21 10.40
C LYS A 752 -72.03 5.21 9.30
N LYS A 753 -71.79 3.93 9.65
CA LYS A 753 -72.70 2.74 9.64
C LYS A 753 -73.39 2.25 8.33
N LYS A 754 -73.12 0.96 8.04
CA LYS A 754 -74.05 -0.15 7.64
C LYS A 754 -74.66 -0.20 6.20
N ARG A 755 -74.39 -1.34 5.53
CA ARG A 755 -75.32 -2.42 5.03
C ARG A 755 -76.84 -2.23 5.27
N PRO A 756 -77.78 -2.85 4.49
CA PRO A 756 -77.79 -4.22 3.90
C PRO A 756 -77.46 -4.23 2.37
N THR A 757 -77.64 -5.30 1.57
CA THR A 757 -78.09 -6.71 1.80
C THR A 757 -77.01 -7.69 1.24
N GLU A 758 -77.12 -8.82 0.51
CA GLU A 758 -78.10 -9.90 0.13
C GLU A 758 -77.48 -11.27 0.60
N VAL A 759 -78.05 -12.49 0.70
CA VAL A 759 -79.15 -13.34 0.15
C VAL A 759 -78.71 -14.39 -0.89
N GLY A 760 -79.05 -15.68 -0.64
CA GLY A 760 -78.58 -16.93 -1.28
C GLY A 760 -77.83 -17.83 -0.27
N GLU A 761 -78.51 -18.71 0.50
CA GLU A 761 -78.87 -20.13 0.19
C GLU A 761 -77.68 -21.13 0.30
N ASP A 762 -77.77 -22.30 0.95
CA ASP A 762 -78.69 -22.82 2.00
C ASP A 762 -78.13 -24.12 2.68
N ILE A 763 -78.76 -24.64 3.76
CA ILE A 763 -78.77 -26.08 4.24
C ILE A 763 -77.41 -26.72 4.73
N GLU A 764 -77.26 -27.53 5.80
CA GLU A 764 -78.11 -27.99 6.93
C GLU A 764 -77.30 -28.49 8.19
N HIS A 765 -78.03 -28.93 9.23
CA HIS A 765 -77.74 -29.64 10.52
C HIS A 765 -76.47 -30.55 10.69
N ASP A 766 -76.00 -30.94 11.91
CA ASP A 766 -76.61 -30.95 13.26
C ASP A 766 -75.63 -30.85 14.48
N LYS A 767 -76.19 -30.51 15.65
CA LYS A 767 -75.81 -30.63 17.11
C LYS A 767 -74.37 -30.94 17.64
N GLU A 768 -74.01 -30.13 18.66
CA GLU A 768 -73.44 -30.43 20.00
C GLU A 768 -72.39 -31.54 20.23
N THR A 769 -71.31 -31.21 20.98
CA THR A 769 -71.03 -31.80 22.32
C THR A 769 -69.91 -31.09 23.10
N GLU A 770 -69.74 -31.47 24.39
CA GLU A 770 -68.96 -30.76 25.41
C GLU A 770 -67.68 -31.53 25.88
N LYS A 771 -66.74 -30.79 26.47
CA LYS A 771 -65.73 -31.16 27.50
C LYS A 771 -65.28 -32.62 27.72
N GLU A 772 -63.94 -32.76 27.72
CA GLU A 772 -63.11 -33.38 28.79
C GLU A 772 -63.35 -34.88 29.14
N ARG A 773 -62.31 -35.75 29.01
CA ARG A 773 -61.63 -36.44 30.15
C ARG A 773 -60.70 -37.62 29.79
N LYS A 774 -59.43 -37.52 30.27
CA LYS A 774 -58.68 -38.52 31.11
C LYS A 774 -58.38 -39.92 30.48
N LYS A 775 -57.25 -40.63 30.71
CA LYS A 775 -56.19 -40.57 31.74
C LYS A 775 -55.07 -41.63 31.45
N LYS A 776 -53.86 -41.43 32.04
CA LYS A 776 -52.85 -42.46 32.42
C LYS A 776 -52.04 -43.12 31.26
N LYS A 777 -50.81 -43.66 31.46
CA LYS A 777 -50.14 -44.17 32.68
C LYS A 777 -48.58 -44.24 32.55
N LYS A 778 -47.82 -43.92 33.62
CA LYS A 778 -46.36 -44.15 33.89
C LYS A 778 -45.36 -43.29 33.04
N ARG A 779 -44.23 -42.74 33.54
CA ARG A 779 -43.12 -43.13 34.49
C ARG A 779 -42.06 -44.07 33.88
N PRO A 780 -40.75 -43.97 34.25
CA PRO A 780 -40.07 -43.09 35.25
C PRO A 780 -39.48 -41.80 34.59
N THR A 781 -38.95 -40.73 35.23
CA THR A 781 -38.14 -40.45 36.47
C THR A 781 -36.67 -40.92 36.35
N GLU A 782 -35.63 -40.19 36.79
CA GLU A 782 -35.47 -39.18 37.87
C GLU A 782 -34.42 -38.08 37.56
N VAL A 783 -34.53 -36.90 38.22
CA VAL A 783 -33.42 -36.01 38.76
C VAL A 783 -32.43 -35.41 37.72
N GLU A 784 -32.00 -34.13 37.75
CA GLU A 784 -31.61 -33.19 38.84
C GLU A 784 -32.20 -31.75 38.71
N GLU A 785 -32.24 -31.02 39.83
CA GLU A 785 -32.23 -29.55 39.90
C GLU A 785 -30.95 -29.10 40.65
N ASP A 786 -30.37 -27.96 40.24
CA ASP A 786 -29.36 -27.11 40.90
C ASP A 786 -28.40 -27.70 41.95
N ILE A 787 -27.09 -27.70 41.64
CA ILE A 787 -26.02 -27.24 42.56
C ILE A 787 -24.71 -26.88 41.81
N GLU A 788 -23.90 -26.05 42.45
CA GLU A 788 -22.65 -25.41 41.98
C GLU A 788 -21.65 -26.31 41.23
N HIS A 789 -21.23 -25.94 39.99
CA HIS A 789 -19.87 -26.22 39.49
C HIS A 789 -19.46 -25.43 38.21
N ASP A 790 -19.00 -24.17 38.35
CA ASP A 790 -17.93 -23.63 37.47
C ASP A 790 -17.16 -22.43 38.07
N LYS A 791 -16.47 -22.66 39.19
CA LYS A 791 -15.54 -21.69 39.81
C LYS A 791 -14.17 -22.29 40.21
N GLU A 792 -13.84 -23.46 39.65
CA GLU A 792 -12.66 -24.24 40.09
C GLU A 792 -11.61 -24.51 39.00
N THR A 793 -11.95 -24.33 37.72
CA THR A 793 -11.03 -24.53 36.58
C THR A 793 -9.84 -23.57 36.54
N GLU A 794 -9.89 -22.40 37.22
CA GLU A 794 -8.75 -21.46 37.30
C GLU A 794 -7.81 -21.67 38.50
N LYS A 795 -8.18 -22.50 39.50
CA LYS A 795 -7.39 -22.67 40.74
C LYS A 795 -6.30 -23.74 40.63
N GLU A 796 -6.51 -24.80 39.86
CA GLU A 796 -5.53 -25.90 39.71
C GLU A 796 -4.18 -25.43 39.13
N ARG A 797 -4.19 -24.52 38.16
CA ARG A 797 -2.95 -23.99 37.52
C ARG A 797 -2.05 -23.18 38.46
N LYS A 798 -2.45 -22.92 39.71
CA LYS A 798 -1.66 -22.15 40.70
C LYS A 798 -1.20 -22.96 41.93
N LYS A 799 -1.53 -24.26 42.06
CA LYS A 799 -1.15 -25.07 43.25
C LYS A 799 0.08 -25.99 43.09
N LYS A 800 0.52 -26.34 41.87
CA LYS A 800 1.71 -27.22 41.68
C LYS A 800 3.06 -26.47 41.71
N LYS A 801 3.46 -25.96 42.89
CA LYS A 801 4.88 -25.62 43.22
C LYS A 801 5.14 -25.28 44.71
N LYS A 802 5.42 -26.30 45.55
CA LYS A 802 6.27 -26.24 46.77
C LYS A 802 6.30 -27.60 47.53
N ARG A 803 7.47 -28.27 47.52
CA ARG A 803 8.19 -29.08 48.57
C ARG A 803 7.44 -30.16 49.40
N PRO A 804 8.12 -31.14 50.06
CA PRO A 804 9.57 -31.48 50.14
C PRO A 804 9.90 -32.61 49.10
N THR A 805 10.83 -33.59 49.18
CA THR A 805 11.94 -34.03 50.09
C THR A 805 13.23 -34.32 49.27
N GLU A 806 14.46 -34.57 49.74
CA GLU A 806 15.10 -34.74 51.08
C GLU A 806 15.24 -36.19 51.69
N VAL A 807 16.33 -36.95 51.35
CA VAL A 807 17.03 -38.17 51.93
C VAL A 807 18.54 -37.94 51.59
N GLU A 808 19.47 -37.71 52.53
CA GLU A 808 20.43 -38.65 53.20
C GLU A 808 21.42 -39.39 52.27
N GLU A 809 22.70 -39.64 52.61
CA GLU A 809 23.54 -39.22 53.76
C GLU A 809 24.33 -37.89 53.47
N ASP A 810 25.63 -37.57 53.76
CA ASP A 810 26.83 -38.18 54.40
C ASP A 810 27.86 -37.08 54.86
N GLY A 811 28.87 -37.42 55.70
CA GLY A 811 30.18 -36.75 55.95
C GLY A 811 30.20 -35.33 56.56
N GLU A 812 30.68 -35.03 57.78
CA GLU A 812 32.06 -35.09 58.32
C GLU A 812 33.12 -34.21 57.58
N THR A 813 34.01 -33.43 58.22
CA THR A 813 34.36 -33.23 59.65
C THR A 813 35.09 -31.87 59.87
N GLU A 814 35.06 -31.32 61.12
CA GLU A 814 36.12 -30.48 61.75
C GLU A 814 36.57 -29.13 61.06
N GLN A 815 37.33 -28.17 61.63
CA GLN A 815 37.56 -27.67 63.01
C GLN A 815 38.09 -26.20 62.96
N LYS A 816 37.96 -25.44 64.07
CA LYS A 816 38.88 -24.38 64.60
C LYS A 816 39.36 -23.17 63.73
N LYS A 817 39.18 -21.97 64.33
CA LYS A 817 40.20 -20.89 64.55
C LYS A 817 40.77 -20.10 63.35
N ASP A 818 41.35 -18.90 63.49
CA ASP A 818 41.50 -17.96 64.64
C ASP A 818 41.59 -16.50 64.12
N GLY A 819 40.96 -15.54 64.83
CA GLY A 819 41.35 -14.11 64.86
C GLY A 819 41.31 -13.28 63.54
N ASN A 820 41.69 -11.99 63.53
CA ASN A 820 41.69 -10.92 64.56
C ASN A 820 41.87 -9.58 63.79
N GLY A 821 41.26 -8.44 64.19
CA GLY A 821 41.48 -7.21 63.40
C GLY A 821 40.58 -5.98 63.57
N LYS A 822 40.25 -5.58 64.80
CA LYS A 822 40.05 -4.18 65.23
C LYS A 822 39.42 -3.11 64.27
N ARG A 823 38.27 -2.58 64.73
CA ARG A 823 38.02 -1.14 65.06
C ARG A 823 37.87 -0.12 63.89
N GLU A 824 37.15 1.01 64.03
CA GLU A 824 36.35 1.57 65.16
C GLU A 824 35.19 2.48 64.66
N ARG A 825 34.09 2.55 65.44
CA ARG A 825 33.28 3.73 65.87
C ARG A 825 33.08 4.97 64.93
N LYS A 826 31.95 5.70 64.92
CA LYS A 826 30.71 5.66 65.75
C LYS A 826 29.55 6.51 65.17
N SER A 827 28.32 6.03 65.39
CA SER A 827 27.07 6.73 65.76
C SER A 827 26.82 8.23 65.45
N LYS A 828 25.64 8.52 64.85
CA LYS A 828 24.50 9.34 65.38
C LYS A 828 23.41 9.40 64.27
N ARG A 829 22.08 9.21 64.44
CA ARG A 829 21.05 9.80 65.36
C ARG A 829 20.98 11.35 65.25
N GLU A 830 19.83 12.02 65.10
CA GLU A 830 18.43 11.66 65.40
C GLU A 830 17.40 12.66 64.81
N LYS A 831 16.14 12.23 64.60
CA LYS A 831 14.85 12.98 64.77
C LYS A 831 14.41 14.16 63.86
N LYS A 832 13.06 14.27 63.80
CA LYS A 832 12.16 15.35 63.30
C LYS A 832 12.17 15.60 61.77
N ALA A 833 11.07 15.69 61.01
CA ALA A 833 9.59 15.79 61.22
C ALA A 833 8.98 17.21 61.31
N LYS A 834 8.03 17.47 60.39
CA LYS A 834 7.33 18.73 60.05
C LYS A 834 8.25 19.84 59.49
N GLU A 835 7.78 20.69 58.58
CA GLU A 835 6.42 20.82 58.00
C GLU A 835 6.31 20.21 56.58
#